data_AF-A0A934IKF6-F1
#
_entry.id   AF-A0A934IKF6-F1
#
_cell.length_a   1.000
_cell.length_b   1.000
_cell.length_c   1.000
_cell.angle_alpha   90.00
_cell.angle_beta   90.00
_cell.angle_gamma   90.00
#
_symmetry.space_group_name_H-M   'P 1'
#
loop_
_entity.id
_entity.type
_entity.pdbx_description
1 polymer ?
#
loop_
_entity_poly.entity_id
_entity_poly.type
_entity_poly.pdbx_seq_one_letter_code
_entity_poly.pdbx_strand_id
1 'polypeptide(L)'
;MSPSLRLSVAAFFAVFALWTAAVRPASAAGSDIASAVAAGDKRYVLLVGVGEYSHTVPVKYVEENLDAVEKLMRESFFVPDANIRRIVDPSATDLFATFGFEAGAPGDFAGLDIAEPDAELYVYYVGHGTRDLRAAGTSNAAASEGFLLASNSRLTALSHTAYSYDTLLANLDAFQKAHFPQGRVVLFLESCFSGETSDGQSLNPTMGPMIAPPVGWDAPSETSDVIAIAAAGADTPAYWDDERHRGLFTDALVTGLGGAADHDPAANGDGAVTLDELGHWLERRVPTRAAQLLKGRQVPQVSDNAGSGVLLELASIAPKSTVAPSLSSFETEFEIEDYEYRFKEAGARDWPSLAALSNDLGAYMESCGDRCRTYLPRLLPLRDQLTARIKRCEAASAVAERRLAVGRFAAIARLSALCADETDINACVAGRDASSHACGCVVDPGGEGCGIDPVVACAQQLDEAIASARAGDSLIPFGTFQAKANAACLERERGRLAEARKAVCEASPRRNGTGAPPEALIACDWAKTRARELAASRACTVAFNDARAGGPADIGRFIVDHLACAELSDAEALRDRQLDEALTAASGASSDAARSRAADELKSVRLAYAHTLTNAALRRIDDALDTVQRAPCGLAYSQAQDRGSSGLARFISERPECRDEVARARAILADDRCQRSFETVREDDAIALFRFTETYSECTEETLRAQRAIDRLALDCLYDAEAELRPDLSAIDTALRKARSCESRYGSMSSRFSERANTRLAALTSMRDSQIVIDSRNATPPIGSGTQTESGTFVAFYNGLDFNGADLYPRGVKAGSEMACANRCESESGCRAFTFNVRAKVCYLKTNTGTLSPHQDALSGTLLVNSRSAPPLKVSGGSGEILYNHDFPGNDIMSATINNTTLWGCQAACSRNSACAAFSYIERNGQCWLKHSVGAGRALRGVHSGRSGGSRTYSASRVVKLH
;
A
#
# COMPACT_ATOMS: atom_id res chain seq x y z
N MET A 1 62.76 -63.34 -40.43
CA MET A 1 62.21 -64.17 -39.33
C MET A 1 62.41 -63.39 -38.04
N SER A 2 61.39 -63.04 -37.25
CA SER A 2 59.94 -63.27 -37.42
C SER A 2 59.12 -62.12 -36.80
N PRO A 3 57.96 -61.73 -37.37
CA PRO A 3 57.18 -60.58 -36.90
C PRO A 3 56.03 -61.00 -35.96
N SER A 4 56.22 -60.94 -34.64
CA SER A 4 55.15 -61.33 -33.69
C SER A 4 55.13 -60.60 -32.34
N LEU A 5 56.01 -59.63 -32.07
CA LEU A 5 56.09 -58.95 -30.76
C LEU A 5 56.05 -57.41 -30.83
N ARG A 6 55.24 -56.84 -31.74
CA ARG A 6 55.03 -55.37 -31.86
C ARG A 6 53.57 -54.89 -31.80
N LEU A 7 52.57 -55.77 -31.66
CA LEU A 7 51.16 -55.35 -31.55
C LEU A 7 50.70 -55.08 -30.11
N SER A 8 51.23 -55.78 -29.10
CA SER A 8 50.70 -55.72 -27.73
C SER A 8 51.06 -54.47 -26.92
N VAL A 9 52.01 -53.66 -27.38
CA VAL A 9 52.45 -52.43 -26.67
C VAL A 9 51.80 -51.17 -27.25
N ALA A 10 51.53 -51.14 -28.57
CA ALA A 10 50.88 -50.01 -29.23
C ALA A 10 49.42 -49.81 -28.76
N ALA A 11 48.70 -50.90 -28.50
CA ALA A 11 47.31 -50.85 -28.04
C ALA A 11 47.16 -50.21 -26.64
N PHE A 12 48.13 -50.41 -25.74
CA PHE A 12 48.04 -49.91 -24.36
C PHE A 12 48.23 -48.38 -24.28
N PHE A 13 49.15 -47.82 -25.08
CA PHE A 13 49.36 -46.38 -25.15
C PHE A 13 48.25 -45.64 -25.92
N ALA A 14 47.62 -46.29 -26.91
CA ALA A 14 46.52 -45.69 -27.66
C ALA A 14 45.26 -45.46 -26.80
N VAL A 15 44.96 -46.34 -25.84
CA VAL A 15 43.81 -46.19 -24.92
C VAL A 15 44.09 -45.10 -23.86
N PHE A 16 45.32 -45.03 -23.32
CA PHE A 16 45.68 -44.02 -22.32
C PHE A 16 45.77 -42.59 -22.90
N ALA A 17 46.13 -42.46 -24.18
CA ALA A 17 46.15 -41.19 -24.91
C ALA A 17 44.75 -40.67 -25.31
N LEU A 18 43.69 -41.49 -25.17
CA LEU A 18 42.30 -41.11 -25.45
C LEU A 18 41.44 -40.93 -24.19
N TRP A 19 42.03 -41.07 -22.99
CA TRP A 19 41.37 -40.79 -21.70
C TRP A 19 41.98 -39.59 -20.94
N THR A 20 42.90 -38.86 -21.57
CA THR A 20 43.53 -37.65 -21.02
C THR A 20 43.05 -36.35 -21.69
N ALA A 21 42.07 -36.43 -22.59
CA ALA A 21 41.52 -35.31 -23.35
C ALA A 21 40.14 -34.82 -22.87
N ALA A 22 39.81 -35.03 -21.59
CA ALA A 22 38.53 -34.61 -20.99
C ALA A 22 38.61 -34.13 -19.52
N VAL A 23 39.82 -33.93 -18.98
CA VAL A 23 40.03 -33.23 -17.70
C VAL A 23 41.11 -32.17 -17.91
N ARG A 24 40.69 -30.96 -18.27
CA ARG A 24 41.42 -29.78 -17.79
C ARG A 24 41.32 -29.84 -16.26
N PRO A 25 42.42 -29.72 -15.49
CA PRO A 25 42.25 -29.32 -14.10
C PRO A 25 41.51 -27.97 -14.12
N ALA A 26 40.50 -27.80 -13.27
CA ALA A 26 40.02 -26.47 -12.95
C ALA A 26 41.23 -25.70 -12.41
N SER A 27 41.71 -24.73 -13.18
CA SER A 27 42.82 -23.89 -12.76
C SER A 27 42.33 -23.06 -11.58
N ALA A 28 42.93 -23.23 -10.42
CA ALA A 28 42.72 -22.35 -9.27
C ALA A 28 43.10 -20.92 -9.70
N ALA A 29 42.11 -20.17 -10.15
CA ALA A 29 42.25 -18.86 -10.75
C ALA A 29 42.25 -17.81 -9.65
N GLY A 30 43.26 -17.86 -8.78
CA GLY A 30 43.54 -16.77 -7.86
C GLY A 30 43.81 -15.51 -8.69
N SER A 31 42.83 -14.60 -8.72
CA SER A 31 42.87 -13.44 -9.59
C SER A 31 43.96 -12.46 -9.13
N ASP A 32 44.84 -12.09 -10.06
CA ASP A 32 45.78 -11.00 -9.84
C ASP A 32 44.98 -9.70 -9.64
N ILE A 33 45.47 -8.80 -8.79
CA ILE A 33 44.83 -7.51 -8.52
C ILE A 33 44.65 -6.71 -9.82
N ALA A 34 45.58 -6.83 -10.77
CA ALA A 34 45.45 -6.24 -12.10
C ALA A 34 44.25 -6.80 -12.89
N SER A 35 43.89 -8.08 -12.69
CA SER A 35 42.71 -8.70 -13.30
C SER A 35 41.42 -8.32 -12.57
N ALA A 36 41.46 -8.20 -11.24
CA ALA A 36 40.31 -7.76 -10.45
C ALA A 36 39.93 -6.29 -10.73
N VAL A 37 40.92 -5.41 -10.91
CA VAL A 37 40.71 -4.02 -11.34
C VAL A 37 40.18 -3.95 -12.78
N ALA A 38 40.76 -4.73 -13.71
CA ALA A 38 40.27 -4.77 -15.10
C ALA A 38 38.86 -5.39 -15.24
N ALA A 39 38.42 -6.20 -14.28
CA ALA A 39 37.02 -6.61 -14.16
C ALA A 39 36.16 -5.46 -13.61
N GLY A 40 36.66 -4.71 -12.63
CA GLY A 40 36.02 -3.50 -12.10
C GLY A 40 35.71 -2.44 -13.15
N ASP A 41 36.59 -2.24 -14.13
CA ASP A 41 36.35 -1.33 -15.27
C ASP A 41 35.09 -1.67 -16.09
N LYS A 42 34.64 -2.94 -16.07
CA LYS A 42 33.42 -3.42 -16.75
C LYS A 42 32.15 -3.36 -15.89
N ARG A 43 32.28 -2.96 -14.62
CA ARG A 43 31.17 -2.90 -13.67
C ARG A 43 30.57 -1.51 -13.63
N TYR A 44 29.26 -1.46 -13.51
CA TYR A 44 28.46 -0.25 -13.41
C TYR A 44 27.50 -0.36 -12.24
N VAL A 45 27.24 0.76 -11.56
CA VAL A 45 26.44 0.77 -10.33
C VAL A 45 25.42 1.89 -10.37
N LEU A 46 24.16 1.55 -10.12
CA LEU A 46 23.07 2.51 -9.92
C LEU A 46 22.54 2.39 -8.50
N LEU A 47 22.91 3.36 -7.66
CA LEU A 47 22.45 3.49 -6.29
C LEU A 47 21.21 4.41 -6.25
N VAL A 48 20.13 3.95 -5.64
CA VAL A 48 18.88 4.71 -5.48
C VAL A 48 18.45 4.69 -4.02
N GLY A 49 18.41 5.85 -3.38
CA GLY A 49 17.89 6.01 -2.02
C GLY A 49 16.65 6.89 -2.00
N VAL A 50 15.65 6.49 -1.24
CA VAL A 50 14.46 7.31 -0.96
C VAL A 50 14.27 7.38 0.55
N GLY A 51 14.74 8.46 1.14
CA GLY A 51 14.72 8.76 2.58
C GLY A 51 13.58 9.68 2.98
N GLU A 52 13.38 10.77 2.24
CA GLU A 52 12.34 11.78 2.53
C GLU A 52 11.10 11.60 1.65
N TYR A 53 9.92 11.65 2.30
CA TYR A 53 8.63 11.41 1.64
C TYR A 53 7.62 12.49 1.99
N SER A 54 7.00 13.07 0.97
CA SER A 54 5.94 14.09 1.14
C SER A 54 4.61 13.52 1.65
N HIS A 55 4.45 12.19 1.67
CA HIS A 55 3.16 11.50 1.82
C HIS A 55 3.20 10.20 2.67
N THR A 56 4.36 9.83 3.23
CA THR A 56 4.52 8.74 4.23
C THR A 56 5.65 9.11 5.20
N VAL A 57 6.00 8.23 6.14
CA VAL A 57 7.10 8.48 7.10
C VAL A 57 8.48 8.38 6.44
N PRO A 58 9.49 9.17 6.86
CA PRO A 58 10.86 9.02 6.36
C PRO A 58 11.49 7.64 6.65
N VAL A 59 12.50 7.28 5.87
CA VAL A 59 13.34 6.08 6.09
C VAL A 59 14.66 6.50 6.73
N LYS A 60 15.03 5.86 7.85
CA LYS A 60 16.30 6.11 8.54
C LYS A 60 17.49 5.59 7.73
N TYR A 61 18.65 6.21 7.92
CA TYR A 61 19.95 5.71 7.49
C TYR A 61 20.13 5.50 5.99
N VAL A 62 19.34 6.17 5.13
CA VAL A 62 19.43 6.00 3.67
C VAL A 62 20.81 6.37 3.14
N GLU A 63 21.34 7.52 3.53
CA GLU A 63 22.70 7.96 3.15
C GLU A 63 23.76 6.99 3.66
N GLU A 64 23.71 6.59 4.94
CA GLU A 64 24.67 5.65 5.52
C GLU A 64 24.64 4.27 4.83
N ASN A 65 23.47 3.80 4.39
CA ASN A 65 23.30 2.57 3.62
C ASN A 65 23.90 2.69 2.21
N LEU A 66 23.57 3.77 1.48
CA LEU A 66 24.16 4.08 0.17
C LEU A 66 25.69 4.15 0.26
N ASP A 67 26.23 4.86 1.25
CA ASP A 67 27.68 5.05 1.45
C ASP A 67 28.43 3.72 1.61
N ALA A 68 27.86 2.73 2.32
CA ALA A 68 28.53 1.44 2.53
C ALA A 68 28.49 0.56 1.28
N VAL A 69 27.40 0.59 0.51
CA VAL A 69 27.34 -0.12 -0.78
C VAL A 69 28.22 0.56 -1.82
N GLU A 70 28.26 1.90 -1.85
CA GLU A 70 29.19 2.65 -2.70
C GLU A 70 30.64 2.31 -2.34
N LYS A 71 30.98 2.28 -1.05
CA LYS A 71 32.30 1.87 -0.55
C LYS A 71 32.65 0.43 -0.95
N LEU A 72 31.74 -0.53 -0.76
CA LEU A 72 31.91 -1.93 -1.17
C LEU A 72 32.26 -2.03 -2.66
N MET A 73 31.49 -1.33 -3.50
CA MET A 73 31.68 -1.36 -4.95
C MET A 73 33.05 -0.77 -5.34
N ARG A 74 33.46 0.32 -4.70
CA ARG A 74 34.77 0.96 -4.93
C ARG A 74 35.95 0.13 -4.43
N GLU A 75 35.88 -0.41 -3.21
CA GLU A 75 37.01 -1.04 -2.53
C GLU A 75 37.15 -2.55 -2.80
N SER A 76 36.04 -3.28 -2.99
CA SER A 76 36.04 -4.73 -3.20
C SER A 76 35.75 -5.13 -4.65
N PHE A 77 34.83 -4.45 -5.33
CA PHE A 77 34.51 -4.74 -6.74
C PHE A 77 35.34 -3.92 -7.74
N PHE A 78 36.15 -2.97 -7.25
CA PHE A 78 37.01 -2.07 -8.02
C PHE A 78 36.27 -1.19 -9.05
N VAL A 79 35.00 -0.84 -8.79
CA VAL A 79 34.19 -0.02 -9.71
C VAL A 79 34.74 1.42 -9.79
N PRO A 80 35.05 1.95 -10.99
CA PRO A 80 35.46 3.34 -11.16
C PRO A 80 34.36 4.36 -10.84
N ASP A 81 34.72 5.51 -10.28
CA ASP A 81 33.83 6.67 -10.03
C ASP A 81 32.90 7.01 -11.21
N ALA A 82 33.44 6.94 -12.43
CA ALA A 82 32.70 7.27 -13.65
C ALA A 82 31.55 6.31 -13.97
N ASN A 83 31.61 5.08 -13.44
CA ASN A 83 30.63 4.01 -13.65
C ASN A 83 29.57 3.93 -12.54
N ILE A 84 29.68 4.76 -11.50
CA ILE A 84 28.70 4.85 -10.41
C ILE A 84 27.74 6.02 -10.67
N ARG A 85 26.44 5.79 -10.46
CA ARG A 85 25.39 6.81 -10.36
C ARG A 85 24.67 6.67 -9.04
N ARG A 86 24.31 7.80 -8.42
CA ARG A 86 23.59 7.87 -7.14
C ARG A 86 22.42 8.84 -7.29
N ILE A 87 21.22 8.37 -7.02
CA ILE A 87 19.98 9.15 -7.03
C ILE A 87 19.43 9.15 -5.59
N VAL A 88 19.07 10.32 -5.07
CA VAL A 88 18.53 10.51 -3.72
C VAL A 88 17.19 11.24 -3.81
N ASP A 89 16.21 10.75 -3.07
CA ASP A 89 14.81 11.21 -3.03
C ASP A 89 14.12 11.44 -4.40
N PRO A 90 14.33 10.57 -5.42
CA PRO A 90 13.69 10.72 -6.72
C PRO A 90 12.17 10.78 -6.61
N SER A 91 11.57 11.68 -7.39
CA SER A 91 10.13 11.68 -7.63
C SER A 91 9.75 10.52 -8.55
N ALA A 92 8.45 10.22 -8.64
CA ALA A 92 7.96 9.19 -9.56
C ALA A 92 8.41 9.44 -11.00
N THR A 93 8.43 10.70 -11.44
CA THR A 93 8.89 11.11 -12.77
C THR A 93 10.38 10.79 -12.98
N ASP A 94 11.21 10.94 -11.95
CA ASP A 94 12.65 10.65 -12.03
C ASP A 94 12.90 9.14 -12.10
N LEU A 95 12.11 8.33 -11.38
CA LEU A 95 12.13 6.87 -11.52
C LEU A 95 11.66 6.42 -12.91
N PHE A 96 10.57 7.00 -13.45
CA PHE A 96 10.09 6.70 -14.80
C PHE A 96 11.05 7.18 -15.91
N ALA A 97 11.80 8.26 -15.70
CA ALA A 97 12.86 8.68 -16.62
C ALA A 97 14.09 7.75 -16.56
N THR A 98 14.51 7.38 -15.35
CA THR A 98 15.67 6.50 -15.10
C THR A 98 15.41 5.09 -15.64
N PHE A 99 14.29 4.47 -15.25
CA PHE A 99 14.04 3.06 -15.51
C PHE A 99 13.07 2.81 -16.68
N GLY A 100 12.30 3.81 -17.11
CA GLY A 100 11.36 3.72 -18.25
C GLY A 100 9.89 3.84 -17.83
N PHE A 101 9.02 4.24 -18.77
CA PHE A 101 7.59 4.49 -18.49
C PHE A 101 6.69 3.26 -18.69
N GLU A 102 7.11 2.29 -19.50
CA GLU A 102 6.34 1.09 -19.83
C GLU A 102 7.26 -0.15 -19.71
N ALA A 103 6.68 -1.33 -19.46
CA ALA A 103 7.43 -2.57 -19.29
C ALA A 103 7.98 -3.07 -20.64
N GLY A 104 9.29 -3.36 -20.68
CA GLY A 104 10.06 -3.62 -21.90
C GLY A 104 10.51 -2.34 -22.64
N ALA A 105 10.28 -1.15 -22.08
CA ALA A 105 10.67 0.14 -22.65
C ALA A 105 11.65 0.89 -21.71
N PRO A 106 12.94 0.51 -21.68
CA PRO A 106 13.93 1.03 -20.74
C PRO A 106 14.15 2.54 -20.82
N GLY A 107 14.44 3.15 -19.67
CA GLY A 107 14.79 4.57 -19.51
C GLY A 107 16.27 4.87 -19.78
N ASP A 108 16.76 6.00 -19.24
CA ASP A 108 18.14 6.49 -19.47
C ASP A 108 19.19 5.96 -18.48
N PHE A 109 18.76 5.21 -17.46
CA PHE A 109 19.57 4.67 -16.37
C PHE A 109 20.52 5.70 -15.73
N ALA A 110 20.04 6.94 -15.55
CA ALA A 110 20.76 8.08 -15.01
C ALA A 110 22.03 8.45 -15.80
N GLY A 111 22.04 8.18 -17.12
CA GLY A 111 23.18 8.44 -17.98
C GLY A 111 24.37 7.53 -17.65
N LEU A 112 24.11 6.23 -17.44
CA LEU A 112 25.15 5.19 -17.44
C LEU A 112 25.58 4.89 -18.89
N ASP A 113 26.81 5.27 -19.23
CA ASP A 113 27.42 5.02 -20.55
C ASP A 113 28.11 3.65 -20.55
N ILE A 114 27.33 2.60 -20.84
CA ILE A 114 27.79 1.20 -20.82
C ILE A 114 28.38 0.84 -22.18
N ALA A 115 29.71 0.71 -22.24
CA ALA A 115 30.45 0.47 -23.48
C ALA A 115 30.79 -1.01 -23.75
N GLU A 116 30.85 -1.84 -22.71
CA GLU A 116 31.32 -3.23 -22.79
C GLU A 116 30.14 -4.22 -22.94
N PRO A 117 30.18 -5.16 -23.91
CA PRO A 117 29.06 -6.05 -24.20
C PRO A 117 28.83 -7.13 -23.14
N ASP A 118 29.82 -7.36 -22.28
CA ASP A 118 29.90 -8.31 -21.17
C ASP A 118 29.91 -7.59 -19.79
N ALA A 119 29.38 -6.36 -19.72
CA ALA A 119 29.34 -5.54 -18.51
C ALA A 119 28.46 -6.12 -17.38
N GLU A 120 28.75 -5.70 -16.14
CA GLU A 120 27.95 -6.08 -14.96
C GLU A 120 27.26 -4.84 -14.38
N LEU A 121 25.93 -4.81 -14.39
CA LEU A 121 25.13 -3.73 -13.80
C LEU A 121 24.60 -4.14 -12.42
N TYR A 122 25.11 -3.50 -11.37
CA TYR A 122 24.59 -3.64 -10.01
C TYR A 122 23.63 -2.48 -9.71
N VAL A 123 22.38 -2.79 -9.37
CA VAL A 123 21.39 -1.80 -8.93
C VAL A 123 21.11 -2.03 -7.45
N TYR A 124 21.24 -0.99 -6.64
CA TYR A 124 20.90 -1.04 -5.21
C TYR A 124 19.82 0.00 -4.92
N TYR A 125 18.68 -0.44 -4.39
CA TYR A 125 17.59 0.42 -3.95
C TYR A 125 17.41 0.32 -2.44
N VAL A 126 17.30 1.46 -1.76
CA VAL A 126 16.92 1.56 -0.35
C VAL A 126 15.77 2.55 -0.15
N GLY A 127 14.74 2.12 0.56
CA GLY A 127 13.54 2.94 0.81
C GLY A 127 12.33 2.11 1.21
N HIS A 128 11.14 2.69 1.07
CA HIS A 128 9.88 1.98 1.24
C HIS A 128 9.49 1.25 -0.05
N GLY A 129 9.00 0.02 0.12
CA GLY A 129 8.16 -0.66 -0.85
C GLY A 129 6.74 -0.86 -0.29
N THR A 130 5.82 -1.30 -1.14
CA THR A 130 4.47 -1.73 -0.74
C THR A 130 3.81 -2.55 -1.86
N ARG A 131 2.55 -2.97 -1.69
CA ARG A 131 1.77 -3.73 -2.69
C ARG A 131 0.34 -3.22 -2.78
N ASP A 132 -0.20 -3.11 -4.00
CA ASP A 132 -1.59 -2.68 -4.19
C ASP A 132 -2.58 -3.86 -4.03
N LEU A 133 -2.85 -4.22 -2.77
CA LEU A 133 -3.88 -5.22 -2.42
C LEU A 133 -5.30 -4.81 -2.89
N ARG A 134 -5.52 -3.53 -3.22
CA ARG A 134 -6.84 -2.96 -3.50
C ARG A 134 -7.19 -3.05 -4.97
N ALA A 135 -6.24 -2.77 -5.86
CA ALA A 135 -6.37 -3.02 -7.30
C ALA A 135 -6.46 -4.52 -7.61
N ALA A 136 -5.64 -5.34 -6.94
CA ALA A 136 -5.64 -6.80 -7.09
C ALA A 136 -6.88 -7.49 -6.45
N GLY A 137 -7.71 -6.76 -5.69
CA GLY A 137 -8.98 -7.26 -5.13
C GLY A 137 -8.83 -8.47 -4.18
N THR A 138 -7.66 -8.65 -3.58
CA THR A 138 -7.24 -9.90 -2.94
C THR A 138 -6.57 -9.66 -1.58
N SER A 139 -6.71 -10.62 -0.66
CA SER A 139 -5.94 -10.68 0.59
C SER A 139 -4.63 -11.48 0.44
N ASN A 140 -4.19 -11.74 -0.81
CA ASN A 140 -2.93 -12.42 -1.08
C ASN A 140 -1.89 -11.41 -1.59
N ALA A 141 -0.93 -11.02 -0.73
CA ALA A 141 0.19 -10.16 -1.12
C ALA A 141 0.96 -10.75 -2.32
N ALA A 142 1.23 -12.06 -2.32
CA ALA A 142 1.82 -12.82 -3.42
C ALA A 142 0.84 -13.12 -4.58
N ALA A 143 0.06 -12.11 -4.95
CA ALA A 143 -0.79 -12.02 -6.15
C ALA A 143 -1.19 -10.55 -6.42
N SER A 144 -0.38 -9.60 -5.95
CA SER A 144 -0.63 -8.16 -6.03
C SER A 144 0.69 -7.43 -6.28
N GLU A 145 0.70 -6.59 -7.32
CA GLU A 145 1.88 -5.91 -7.84
C GLU A 145 2.69 -5.18 -6.74
N GLY A 146 4.00 -5.38 -6.77
CA GLY A 146 4.96 -4.70 -5.89
C GLY A 146 5.31 -3.31 -6.43
N PHE A 147 5.39 -2.33 -5.54
CA PHE A 147 5.74 -0.95 -5.87
C PHE A 147 6.87 -0.44 -4.99
N LEU A 148 7.86 0.20 -5.62
CA LEU A 148 8.89 1.01 -4.98
C LEU A 148 8.37 2.44 -4.83
N LEU A 149 8.44 3.01 -3.62
CA LEU A 149 7.91 4.35 -3.36
C LEU A 149 8.94 5.43 -3.67
N ALA A 150 8.59 6.34 -4.59
CA ALA A 150 9.25 7.62 -4.78
C ALA A 150 8.94 8.62 -3.64
N SER A 151 9.72 9.69 -3.54
CA SER A 151 9.56 10.75 -2.54
C SER A 151 8.19 11.47 -2.61
N ASN A 152 7.50 11.39 -3.75
CA ASN A 152 6.14 11.91 -3.96
C ASN A 152 5.04 10.83 -4.14
N SER A 153 5.32 9.57 -3.85
CA SER A 153 4.33 8.48 -3.98
C SER A 153 3.13 8.64 -3.04
N ARG A 154 1.93 8.30 -3.52
CA ARG A 154 0.68 8.30 -2.76
C ARG A 154 0.20 6.87 -2.55
N LEU A 155 0.09 6.45 -1.29
CA LEU A 155 -0.40 5.12 -0.89
C LEU A 155 -1.86 4.82 -1.32
N THR A 156 -2.58 5.82 -1.83
CA THR A 156 -3.93 5.69 -2.40
C THR A 156 -3.97 5.65 -3.93
N ALA A 157 -2.83 5.80 -4.61
CA ALA A 157 -2.69 5.89 -6.06
C ALA A 157 -1.34 5.33 -6.54
N LEU A 158 -0.97 4.14 -6.04
CA LEU A 158 0.34 3.52 -6.25
C LEU A 158 0.68 3.34 -7.73
N SER A 159 -0.25 2.77 -8.51
CA SER A 159 -0.14 2.56 -9.96
C SER A 159 0.01 3.84 -10.83
N HIS A 160 0.00 5.02 -10.23
CA HIS A 160 0.23 6.31 -10.91
C HIS A 160 1.30 7.19 -10.24
N THR A 161 1.84 6.77 -9.08
CA THR A 161 2.74 7.62 -8.27
C THR A 161 3.90 6.86 -7.63
N ALA A 162 3.93 5.53 -7.74
CA ALA A 162 5.03 4.66 -7.30
C ALA A 162 5.50 3.83 -8.50
N TYR A 163 6.73 3.31 -8.44
CA TYR A 163 7.32 2.58 -9.56
C TYR A 163 7.09 1.07 -9.44
N SER A 164 6.58 0.45 -10.50
CA SER A 164 6.24 -0.98 -10.54
C SER A 164 7.50 -1.86 -10.51
N TYR A 165 7.52 -2.86 -9.62
CA TYR A 165 8.62 -3.81 -9.51
C TYR A 165 8.73 -4.72 -10.74
N ASP A 166 7.60 -5.17 -11.27
CA ASP A 166 7.56 -6.00 -12.48
C ASP A 166 8.04 -5.20 -13.70
N THR A 167 7.72 -3.90 -13.74
CA THR A 167 8.24 -2.95 -14.75
C THR A 167 9.73 -2.69 -14.57
N LEU A 168 10.25 -2.65 -13.34
CA LEU A 168 11.70 -2.56 -13.07
C LEU A 168 12.44 -3.76 -13.64
N LEU A 169 11.99 -4.98 -13.33
CA LEU A 169 12.62 -6.20 -13.84
C LEU A 169 12.56 -6.28 -15.37
N ALA A 170 11.40 -6.00 -15.98
CA ALA A 170 11.25 -6.01 -17.44
C ALA A 170 12.15 -4.98 -18.13
N ASN A 171 12.38 -3.81 -17.53
CA ASN A 171 13.21 -2.77 -18.11
C ASN A 171 14.71 -2.99 -17.86
N LEU A 172 15.11 -3.57 -16.73
CA LEU A 172 16.47 -4.03 -16.48
C LEU A 172 16.87 -5.13 -17.48
N ASP A 173 15.98 -6.10 -17.70
CA ASP A 173 16.15 -7.19 -18.67
C ASP A 173 16.26 -6.65 -20.11
N ALA A 174 15.35 -5.77 -20.52
CA ALA A 174 15.41 -5.12 -21.83
C ALA A 174 16.66 -4.23 -22.01
N PHE A 175 17.13 -3.56 -20.95
CA PHE A 175 18.33 -2.73 -20.99
C PHE A 175 19.61 -3.56 -21.16
N GLN A 176 19.74 -4.68 -20.44
CA GLN A 176 20.82 -5.66 -20.62
C GLN A 176 20.83 -6.20 -22.05
N LYS A 177 19.68 -6.65 -22.56
CA LYS A 177 19.54 -7.26 -23.89
C LYS A 177 19.83 -6.27 -25.03
N ALA A 178 19.67 -4.97 -24.78
CA ALA A 178 19.97 -3.92 -25.74
C ALA A 178 21.43 -3.43 -25.71
N HIS A 179 22.07 -3.34 -24.54
CA HIS A 179 23.36 -2.66 -24.37
C HIS A 179 24.53 -3.61 -24.05
N PHE A 180 24.32 -4.61 -23.18
CA PHE A 180 25.35 -5.56 -22.73
C PHE A 180 24.83 -7.01 -22.74
N PRO A 181 24.49 -7.57 -23.92
CA PRO A 181 23.78 -8.83 -24.05
C PRO A 181 24.59 -10.09 -23.70
N GLN A 182 25.88 -9.96 -23.35
CA GLN A 182 26.73 -11.03 -22.79
C GLN A 182 26.99 -10.83 -21.29
N GLY A 183 26.57 -9.67 -20.74
CA GLY A 183 26.73 -9.27 -19.35
C GLY A 183 25.53 -9.65 -18.49
N ARG A 184 25.41 -9.08 -17.29
CA ARG A 184 24.34 -9.41 -16.32
C ARG A 184 23.87 -8.23 -15.48
N VAL A 185 22.70 -8.36 -14.88
CA VAL A 185 22.14 -7.42 -13.90
C VAL A 185 21.98 -8.10 -12.55
N VAL A 186 22.39 -7.41 -11.48
CA VAL A 186 22.18 -7.81 -10.09
C VAL A 186 21.43 -6.69 -9.36
N LEU A 187 20.24 -6.98 -8.84
CA LEU A 187 19.36 -6.04 -8.15
C LEU A 187 19.29 -6.36 -6.65
N PHE A 188 19.73 -5.42 -5.82
CA PHE A 188 19.65 -5.47 -4.35
C PHE A 188 18.54 -4.52 -3.85
N LEU A 189 17.66 -4.99 -2.96
CA LEU A 189 16.50 -4.22 -2.47
C LEU A 189 16.45 -4.18 -0.92
N GLU A 190 16.92 -3.09 -0.31
CA GLU A 190 16.68 -2.79 1.10
C GLU A 190 15.30 -2.11 1.24
N SER A 191 14.24 -2.91 1.19
CA SER A 191 12.85 -2.44 1.23
C SER A 191 11.87 -3.47 1.79
N CYS A 192 10.92 -3.00 2.61
CA CYS A 192 9.74 -3.77 2.99
C CYS A 192 8.78 -3.89 1.81
N PHE A 193 8.26 -5.08 1.50
CA PHE A 193 7.06 -5.25 0.64
C PHE A 193 5.81 -5.69 1.42
N SER A 194 5.91 -5.80 2.75
CA SER A 194 4.82 -6.17 3.67
C SER A 194 3.75 -5.09 3.87
N GLY A 195 4.07 -3.83 3.53
CA GLY A 195 3.23 -2.67 3.87
C GLY A 195 3.48 -2.08 5.27
N GLU A 196 4.50 -2.57 5.97
CA GLU A 196 4.89 -2.11 7.31
C GLU A 196 6.21 -1.33 7.31
N THR A 197 6.35 -0.41 8.26
CA THR A 197 7.59 0.27 8.60
C THR A 197 8.54 -0.63 9.39
N SER A 198 9.81 -0.21 9.50
CA SER A 198 10.84 -0.85 10.32
C SER A 198 10.55 -0.92 11.83
N ASP A 199 9.48 -0.30 12.32
CA ASP A 199 9.04 -0.41 13.72
C ASP A 199 7.70 -1.19 13.84
N GLY A 200 7.34 -1.96 12.81
CA GLY A 200 6.16 -2.83 12.79
C GLY A 200 4.83 -2.06 12.76
N GLN A 201 4.83 -0.84 12.22
CA GLN A 201 3.63 -0.01 12.08
C GLN A 201 3.18 0.01 10.62
N SER A 202 1.87 -0.02 10.36
CA SER A 202 1.33 0.13 9.00
C SER A 202 1.80 1.44 8.35
N LEU A 203 2.28 1.37 7.10
CA LEU A 203 2.60 2.57 6.30
C LEU A 203 1.37 3.48 6.09
N ASN A 204 0.16 2.95 6.26
CA ASN A 204 -1.08 3.72 6.21
C ASN A 204 -1.88 3.51 7.52
N PRO A 205 -1.85 4.45 8.49
CA PRO A 205 -2.56 4.31 9.77
C PRO A 205 -4.09 4.16 9.66
N THR A 206 -4.70 4.59 8.55
CA THR A 206 -6.14 4.35 8.27
C THR A 206 -6.44 2.98 7.67
N MET A 207 -5.41 2.19 7.32
CA MET A 207 -5.51 0.78 6.99
C MET A 207 -4.95 -0.02 8.18
N GLY A 208 -5.87 -0.64 8.94
CA GLY A 208 -5.52 -1.50 10.07
C GLY A 208 -4.61 -2.67 9.65
N PRO A 209 -3.88 -3.29 10.59
CA PRO A 209 -2.76 -4.19 10.29
C PRO A 209 -3.15 -5.28 9.30
N MET A 210 -2.57 -5.20 8.10
CA MET A 210 -2.71 -6.22 7.07
C MET A 210 -1.90 -7.43 7.50
N ILE A 211 -2.59 -8.50 7.89
CA ILE A 211 -1.95 -9.79 8.19
C ILE A 211 -1.36 -10.30 6.87
N ALA A 212 -0.06 -10.09 6.68
CA ALA A 212 0.65 -10.57 5.51
C ALA A 212 0.57 -12.11 5.44
N PRO A 213 0.27 -12.70 4.28
CA PRO A 213 0.17 -14.15 4.15
C PRO A 213 1.55 -14.80 4.34
N PRO A 214 1.65 -15.96 5.01
CA PRO A 214 2.92 -16.49 5.54
C PRO A 214 3.86 -17.13 4.49
N VAL A 215 3.71 -16.81 3.22
CA VAL A 215 4.57 -17.25 2.10
C VAL A 215 4.27 -16.44 0.85
N GLY A 216 5.32 -16.14 0.09
CA GLY A 216 5.24 -15.79 -1.33
C GLY A 216 6.12 -14.62 -1.72
N TRP A 217 7.34 -14.93 -2.12
CA TRP A 217 7.97 -14.24 -3.23
C TRP A 217 7.14 -14.57 -4.48
N ASP A 218 6.67 -13.54 -5.20
CA ASP A 218 6.37 -13.73 -6.61
C ASP A 218 7.75 -13.82 -7.28
N ALA A 219 8.17 -15.05 -7.59
CA ALA A 219 9.33 -15.24 -8.44
C ALA A 219 9.09 -14.44 -9.74
N PRO A 220 10.10 -13.73 -10.28
CA PRO A 220 10.06 -13.30 -11.67
C PRO A 220 9.63 -14.49 -12.51
N SER A 221 8.74 -14.27 -13.48
CA SER A 221 8.45 -15.31 -14.46
C SER A 221 9.77 -15.83 -15.07
N GLU A 222 9.78 -17.07 -15.56
CA GLU A 222 10.95 -17.79 -16.12
C GLU A 222 11.47 -17.18 -17.45
N THR A 223 11.51 -15.84 -17.54
CA THR A 223 11.69 -15.04 -18.76
C THR A 223 12.65 -13.85 -18.59
N SER A 224 13.00 -13.48 -17.35
CA SER A 224 13.95 -12.39 -17.06
C SER A 224 15.27 -12.91 -16.47
N ASP A 225 16.39 -12.45 -17.03
CA ASP A 225 17.75 -12.87 -16.68
C ASP A 225 18.39 -12.02 -15.55
N VAL A 226 17.57 -11.23 -14.83
CA VAL A 226 17.97 -10.38 -13.71
C VAL A 226 18.10 -11.18 -12.42
N ILE A 227 19.27 -11.14 -11.78
CA ILE A 227 19.48 -11.70 -10.44
C ILE A 227 18.91 -10.71 -9.42
N ALA A 228 17.98 -11.14 -8.56
CA ALA A 228 17.29 -10.27 -7.61
C ALA A 228 17.43 -10.77 -6.16
N ILE A 229 17.80 -9.86 -5.25
CA ILE A 229 18.07 -10.13 -3.83
C ILE A 229 17.39 -9.04 -3.01
N ALA A 230 16.52 -9.43 -2.07
CA ALA A 230 15.73 -8.50 -1.26
C ALA A 230 15.96 -8.70 0.24
N ALA A 231 15.90 -7.62 1.00
CA ALA A 231 16.09 -7.60 2.45
C ALA A 231 15.04 -8.36 3.25
N ALA A 232 13.82 -8.47 2.71
CA ALA A 232 12.67 -9.05 3.39
C ALA A 232 11.70 -9.69 2.39
N GLY A 233 11.17 -10.86 2.72
CA GLY A 233 10.02 -11.45 2.03
C GLY A 233 8.75 -10.62 2.22
N ALA A 234 7.73 -10.84 1.37
CA ALA A 234 6.47 -10.10 1.41
C ALA A 234 5.67 -10.27 2.73
N ASP A 235 6.10 -11.19 3.59
CA ASP A 235 5.55 -11.51 4.91
C ASP A 235 6.40 -11.00 6.09
N THR A 236 7.42 -10.18 5.81
CA THR A 236 8.32 -9.59 6.82
C THR A 236 8.70 -8.14 6.47
N PRO A 237 8.95 -7.25 7.45
CA PRO A 237 9.57 -5.96 7.23
C PRO A 237 11.11 -6.08 7.19
N ALA A 238 11.76 -5.06 6.63
CA ALA A 238 13.19 -4.81 6.80
C ALA A 238 13.44 -3.94 8.06
N TYR A 239 14.45 -4.29 8.85
CA TYR A 239 14.80 -3.59 10.09
C TYR A 239 16.09 -2.78 9.98
N TRP A 240 16.16 -1.69 10.75
CA TRP A 240 17.37 -0.94 10.99
C TRP A 240 18.03 -1.37 12.31
N ASP A 241 19.35 -1.40 12.31
CA ASP A 241 20.20 -1.43 13.51
C ASP A 241 20.50 0.02 13.92
N ASP A 242 19.77 0.52 14.92
CA ASP A 242 19.95 1.87 15.47
C ASP A 242 21.31 2.06 16.19
N GLU A 243 22.05 0.97 16.49
CA GLU A 243 23.41 1.02 17.05
C GLU A 243 24.48 1.15 15.95
N ARG A 244 24.26 0.53 14.78
CA ARG A 244 25.14 0.61 13.60
C ARG A 244 24.80 1.70 12.59
N HIS A 245 23.65 2.37 12.73
CA HIS A 245 23.12 3.31 11.74
C HIS A 245 22.97 2.66 10.34
N ARG A 246 22.38 1.46 10.27
CA ARG A 246 22.39 0.64 9.04
C ARG A 246 21.16 -0.28 8.91
N GLY A 247 20.81 -0.70 7.70
CA GLY A 247 19.83 -1.78 7.46
C GLY A 247 20.42 -3.16 7.73
N LEU A 248 19.67 -4.06 8.36
CA LEU A 248 20.18 -5.40 8.71
C LEU A 248 20.61 -6.22 7.50
N PHE A 249 19.92 -6.05 6.37
CA PHE A 249 20.31 -6.69 5.12
C PHE A 249 21.55 -6.03 4.53
N THR A 250 21.62 -4.70 4.47
CA THR A 250 22.76 -3.98 3.90
C THR A 250 24.05 -4.22 4.71
N ASP A 251 23.97 -4.31 6.04
CA ASP A 251 25.07 -4.68 6.93
C ASP A 251 25.62 -6.09 6.60
N ALA A 252 24.72 -7.07 6.53
CA ALA A 252 25.08 -8.44 6.18
C ALA A 252 25.55 -8.56 4.72
N LEU A 253 24.96 -7.81 3.78
CA LEU A 253 25.32 -7.79 2.36
C LEU A 253 26.74 -7.26 2.15
N VAL A 254 27.06 -6.11 2.73
CA VAL A 254 28.39 -5.48 2.63
C VAL A 254 29.46 -6.37 3.30
N THR A 255 29.16 -6.97 4.44
CA THR A 255 30.08 -7.91 5.11
C THR A 255 30.28 -9.19 4.28
N GLY A 256 29.20 -9.78 3.78
CA GLY A 256 29.22 -11.02 2.99
C GLY A 256 29.98 -10.86 1.67
N LEU A 257 29.64 -9.84 0.89
CA LEU A 257 30.33 -9.46 -0.35
C LEU A 257 31.73 -8.86 -0.12
N GLY A 258 32.05 -8.43 1.11
CA GLY A 258 33.43 -8.10 1.51
C GLY A 258 34.35 -9.32 1.59
N GLY A 259 33.79 -10.53 1.53
CA GLY A 259 34.49 -11.81 1.54
C GLY A 259 34.08 -12.74 2.68
N ALA A 260 33.28 -12.28 3.66
CA ALA A 260 32.87 -13.13 4.77
C ALA A 260 31.98 -14.32 4.33
N ALA A 261 31.29 -14.20 3.19
CA ALA A 261 30.47 -15.29 2.64
C ALA A 261 31.31 -16.46 2.08
N ASP A 262 32.51 -16.22 1.53
CA ASP A 262 33.46 -17.29 1.10
C ASP A 262 34.05 -18.05 2.31
N HIS A 263 33.95 -17.48 3.51
CA HIS A 263 34.46 -18.07 4.76
C HIS A 263 33.34 -18.56 5.69
N ASP A 264 32.12 -18.67 5.16
CA ASP A 264 30.96 -19.18 5.86
C ASP A 264 31.05 -20.71 6.12
N PRO A 265 30.50 -21.24 7.22
CA PRO A 265 30.45 -22.69 7.46
C PRO A 265 29.76 -23.55 6.39
N ALA A 266 28.99 -22.95 5.47
CA ALA A 266 28.40 -23.61 4.31
C ALA A 266 29.16 -23.37 2.99
N ALA A 267 30.14 -22.47 2.97
CA ALA A 267 30.89 -22.06 1.77
C ALA A 267 32.11 -22.94 1.48
N ASN A 268 32.71 -22.72 0.30
CA ASN A 268 33.76 -23.59 -0.21
C ASN A 268 35.20 -23.12 0.08
N GLY A 269 35.42 -21.82 0.34
CA GLY A 269 36.73 -21.23 0.65
C GLY A 269 37.71 -21.14 -0.54
N ASP A 270 37.22 -21.07 -1.78
CA ASP A 270 38.03 -21.00 -3.00
C ASP A 270 38.52 -19.58 -3.34
N GLY A 271 37.99 -18.57 -2.66
CA GLY A 271 38.33 -17.16 -2.88
C GLY A 271 37.37 -16.44 -3.82
N ALA A 272 36.17 -16.95 -4.03
CA ALA A 272 35.07 -16.26 -4.68
C ALA A 272 33.81 -16.27 -3.80
N VAL A 273 32.99 -15.23 -3.91
CA VAL A 273 31.65 -15.23 -3.31
C VAL A 273 30.63 -15.54 -4.40
N THR A 274 30.05 -16.75 -4.37
CA THR A 274 28.91 -17.09 -5.23
C THR A 274 27.59 -16.55 -4.67
N LEU A 275 26.53 -16.56 -5.50
CA LEU A 275 25.19 -16.22 -5.02
C LEU A 275 24.67 -17.21 -3.95
N ASP A 276 24.96 -18.50 -4.08
CA ASP A 276 24.51 -19.53 -3.14
C ASP A 276 25.10 -19.30 -1.74
N GLU A 277 26.40 -18.96 -1.69
CA GLU A 277 27.12 -18.65 -0.45
C GLU A 277 26.66 -17.33 0.17
N LEU A 278 26.45 -16.29 -0.64
CA LEU A 278 25.84 -15.04 -0.18
C LEU A 278 24.42 -15.28 0.36
N GLY A 279 23.63 -16.14 -0.29
CA GLY A 279 22.30 -16.53 0.15
C GLY A 279 22.33 -17.17 1.54
N HIS A 280 23.09 -18.24 1.73
CA HIS A 280 23.23 -18.92 3.02
C HIS A 280 23.84 -18.06 4.13
N TRP A 281 24.69 -17.09 3.78
CA TRP A 281 25.18 -16.05 4.70
C TRP A 281 24.03 -15.12 5.13
N LEU A 282 23.29 -14.54 4.18
CA LEU A 282 22.17 -13.62 4.44
C LEU A 282 21.03 -14.28 5.23
N GLU A 283 20.62 -15.50 4.83
CA GLU A 283 19.60 -16.32 5.49
C GLU A 283 19.90 -16.58 6.97
N ARG A 284 21.18 -16.58 7.37
CA ARG A 284 21.58 -16.76 8.77
C ARG A 284 21.81 -15.43 9.47
N ARG A 285 22.59 -14.52 8.87
CA ARG A 285 23.06 -13.31 9.56
C ARG A 285 21.94 -12.34 9.89
N VAL A 286 21.01 -12.12 8.95
CA VAL A 286 19.93 -11.14 9.09
C VAL A 286 18.91 -11.57 10.16
N PRO A 287 18.34 -12.81 10.16
CA PRO A 287 17.44 -13.22 11.23
C PRO A 287 18.12 -13.29 12.60
N THR A 288 19.41 -13.66 12.66
CA THR A 288 20.17 -13.69 13.92
C THR A 288 20.31 -12.29 14.54
N ARG A 289 20.69 -11.24 13.78
CA ARG A 289 20.77 -9.89 14.35
C ARG A 289 19.38 -9.30 14.64
N ALA A 290 18.37 -9.58 13.82
CA ALA A 290 16.99 -9.18 14.11
C ALA A 290 16.52 -9.72 15.48
N ALA A 291 16.80 -11.00 15.77
CA ALA A 291 16.51 -11.61 17.06
C ALA A 291 17.36 -11.04 18.21
N GLN A 292 18.64 -10.74 17.99
CA GLN A 292 19.51 -10.09 19.00
C GLN A 292 19.00 -8.69 19.39
N LEU A 293 18.50 -7.91 18.43
CA LEU A 293 17.92 -6.58 18.64
C LEU A 293 16.48 -6.61 19.20
N LEU A 294 15.93 -7.80 19.48
CA LEU A 294 14.55 -8.00 19.90
C LEU A 294 13.51 -7.42 18.90
N LYS A 295 13.88 -7.30 17.63
CA LYS A 295 12.98 -6.98 16.52
C LYS A 295 12.19 -8.25 16.12
N GLY A 296 11.25 -8.11 15.19
CA GLY A 296 10.52 -9.25 14.64
C GLY A 296 11.35 -10.11 13.69
N ARG A 297 10.70 -11.06 13.00
CA ARG A 297 11.35 -11.84 11.94
C ARG A 297 11.52 -10.97 10.69
N GLN A 298 12.75 -10.88 10.20
CA GLN A 298 13.10 -10.48 8.83
C GLN A 298 13.74 -11.69 8.15
N VAL A 299 13.39 -11.98 6.89
CA VAL A 299 14.00 -13.06 6.10
C VAL A 299 14.37 -12.51 4.73
N PRO A 300 15.66 -12.39 4.37
CA PRO A 300 16.08 -12.04 3.02
C PRO A 300 15.57 -13.03 1.97
N GLN A 301 15.47 -12.60 0.72
CA GLN A 301 15.08 -13.44 -0.41
C GLN A 301 16.14 -13.34 -1.52
N VAL A 302 16.38 -14.44 -2.23
CA VAL A 302 17.36 -14.58 -3.31
C VAL A 302 16.67 -15.26 -4.50
N SER A 303 17.02 -14.90 -5.73
CA SER A 303 16.29 -15.36 -6.92
C SER A 303 16.72 -16.73 -7.47
N ASP A 304 15.77 -17.67 -7.51
CA ASP A 304 15.93 -19.04 -8.04
C ASP A 304 16.43 -19.13 -9.50
N ASN A 305 16.24 -18.10 -10.33
CA ASN A 305 16.67 -18.09 -11.75
C ASN A 305 18.20 -18.09 -11.93
N ALA A 306 18.96 -17.81 -10.88
CA ALA A 306 20.40 -17.74 -10.95
C ALA A 306 21.04 -19.15 -10.93
N GLY A 307 21.70 -19.52 -12.03
CA GLY A 307 22.76 -20.53 -11.95
C GLY A 307 23.89 -20.05 -11.02
N SER A 308 24.75 -20.97 -10.58
CA SER A 308 25.81 -20.78 -9.56
C SER A 308 26.92 -19.81 -9.99
N GLY A 309 26.56 -18.53 -10.17
CA GLY A 309 27.43 -17.47 -10.64
C GLY A 309 28.21 -16.85 -9.49
N VAL A 310 29.53 -16.76 -9.66
CA VAL A 310 30.41 -15.91 -8.85
C VAL A 310 29.89 -14.48 -8.93
N LEU A 311 29.59 -13.85 -7.80
CA LEU A 311 29.24 -12.42 -7.71
C LEU A 311 30.49 -11.55 -7.62
N LEU A 312 31.52 -12.03 -6.90
CA LEU A 312 32.82 -11.38 -6.75
C LEU A 312 33.94 -12.43 -6.67
N GLU A 313 35.04 -12.22 -7.40
CA GLU A 313 36.32 -12.91 -7.15
C GLU A 313 37.17 -12.08 -6.18
N LEU A 314 37.62 -12.67 -5.08
CA LEU A 314 38.45 -12.00 -4.07
C LEU A 314 39.91 -12.00 -4.53
N ALA A 315 40.46 -10.81 -4.80
CA ALA A 315 41.80 -10.65 -5.36
C ALA A 315 42.90 -11.33 -4.51
N SER A 316 43.59 -12.30 -5.11
CA SER A 316 44.33 -13.35 -4.40
C SER A 316 45.84 -13.19 -4.57
N ILE A 317 46.51 -12.66 -3.54
CA ILE A 317 47.98 -12.68 -3.47
C ILE A 317 48.43 -14.04 -2.94
N ALA A 318 48.69 -14.98 -3.85
CA ALA A 318 49.02 -16.37 -3.52
C ALA A 318 50.54 -16.61 -3.28
N PRO A 319 51.01 -16.83 -2.03
CA PRO A 319 52.31 -17.44 -1.80
C PRO A 319 52.28 -18.93 -2.15
N LYS A 320 53.30 -19.43 -2.86
CA LYS A 320 53.44 -20.87 -3.14
C LYS A 320 53.84 -21.65 -1.88
N SER A 321 52.88 -22.16 -1.11
CA SER A 321 53.13 -23.12 -0.03
C SER A 321 51.95 -24.05 0.23
N THR A 322 52.22 -25.34 0.42
CA THR A 322 51.22 -26.38 0.66
C THR A 322 51.15 -26.76 2.14
N VAL A 323 50.28 -26.11 2.91
CA VAL A 323 49.86 -26.56 4.25
C VAL A 323 48.36 -26.29 4.39
N ALA A 324 47.57 -27.32 4.75
CA ALA A 324 46.14 -27.16 4.97
C ALA A 324 45.84 -26.52 6.35
N PRO A 325 44.89 -25.57 6.45
CA PRO A 325 44.51 -24.97 7.72
C PRO A 325 43.49 -25.84 8.48
N SER A 326 43.60 -25.85 9.82
CA SER A 326 42.58 -26.40 10.72
C SER A 326 42.26 -25.38 11.82
N LEU A 327 41.50 -24.34 11.47
CA LEU A 327 41.07 -23.25 12.35
C LEU A 327 39.57 -22.91 12.17
N SER A 328 38.73 -23.94 12.19
CA SER A 328 37.27 -23.84 12.10
C SER A 328 36.63 -23.35 13.42
N SER A 329 36.88 -22.08 13.81
CA SER A 329 36.14 -21.37 14.88
C SER A 329 36.52 -19.88 14.97
N PHE A 330 36.31 -19.10 13.89
CA PHE A 330 36.45 -17.63 13.91
C PHE A 330 35.37 -16.97 13.04
N GLU A 331 34.12 -17.04 13.50
CA GLU A 331 33.02 -16.24 12.96
C GLU A 331 33.32 -14.76 13.27
N THR A 332 33.87 -14.04 12.29
CA THR A 332 34.61 -12.79 12.52
C THR A 332 33.87 -11.53 12.07
N GLU A 333 34.49 -10.37 12.32
CA GLU A 333 34.01 -9.01 12.01
C GLU A 333 32.80 -8.57 12.86
N PHE A 334 31.65 -9.26 12.78
CA PHE A 334 30.43 -8.84 13.48
C PHE A 334 30.55 -8.88 15.01
N GLU A 335 31.27 -9.86 15.56
CA GLU A 335 31.61 -9.90 16.99
C GLU A 335 32.75 -8.93 17.34
N ILE A 336 33.60 -8.55 16.38
CA ILE A 336 34.71 -7.63 16.63
C ILE A 336 34.17 -6.24 16.95
N GLU A 337 33.13 -5.78 16.27
CA GLU A 337 32.47 -4.50 16.61
C GLU A 337 31.80 -4.52 17.99
N ASP A 338 31.11 -5.61 18.36
CA ASP A 338 30.55 -5.79 19.72
C ASP A 338 31.68 -5.75 20.78
N TYR A 339 32.78 -6.45 20.53
CA TYR A 339 33.94 -6.44 21.41
C TYR A 339 34.64 -5.06 21.47
N GLU A 340 34.80 -4.32 20.37
CA GLU A 340 35.39 -2.98 20.36
C GLU A 340 34.48 -1.92 20.99
N TYR A 341 33.16 -2.07 20.88
CA TYR A 341 32.19 -1.26 21.60
C TYR A 341 32.31 -1.50 23.10
N ARG A 342 32.30 -2.77 23.53
CA ARG A 342 32.39 -3.18 24.94
C ARG A 342 33.78 -2.94 25.56
N PHE A 343 34.85 -2.92 24.76
CA PHE A 343 36.21 -2.58 25.24
C PHE A 343 36.29 -1.14 25.79
N LYS A 344 35.41 -0.24 25.34
CA LYS A 344 35.37 1.17 25.77
C LYS A 344 34.85 1.34 27.21
N GLU A 345 34.24 0.32 27.81
CA GLU A 345 33.75 0.35 29.20
C GLU A 345 34.62 -0.45 30.21
N ALA A 346 35.66 -1.16 29.76
CA ALA A 346 36.45 -2.05 30.60
C ALA A 346 37.42 -1.30 31.55
N GLY A 347 37.08 -1.24 32.85
CA GLY A 347 37.84 -0.51 33.87
C GLY A 347 39.14 -1.19 34.34
N ALA A 348 40.22 -0.41 34.49
CA ALA A 348 41.58 -0.90 34.76
C ALA A 348 41.81 -1.43 36.20
N ARG A 349 41.42 -2.68 36.49
CA ARG A 349 41.71 -3.35 37.79
C ARG A 349 42.50 -4.67 37.74
N ASP A 350 42.53 -5.38 36.61
CA ASP A 350 43.06 -6.74 36.55
C ASP A 350 44.55 -6.82 36.16
N TRP A 351 45.45 -6.22 36.96
CA TRP A 351 46.89 -6.18 36.64
C TRP A 351 47.87 -6.55 37.79
N PRO A 352 47.85 -7.81 38.31
CA PRO A 352 48.75 -8.25 39.38
C PRO A 352 50.26 -8.14 39.08
N SER A 353 50.65 -8.05 37.80
CA SER A 353 52.05 -7.99 37.36
C SER A 353 52.83 -6.75 37.85
N LEU A 354 52.15 -5.71 38.33
CA LEU A 354 52.78 -4.47 38.83
C LEU A 354 53.45 -4.64 40.21
N ALA A 355 53.02 -5.61 41.02
CA ALA A 355 53.47 -5.74 42.41
C ALA A 355 54.98 -6.06 42.53
N ALA A 356 55.52 -6.87 41.62
CA ALA A 356 56.95 -7.21 41.61
C ALA A 356 57.83 -5.99 41.32
N LEU A 357 57.49 -5.23 40.26
CA LEU A 357 58.24 -4.05 39.84
C LEU A 357 58.23 -2.92 40.89
N SER A 358 57.19 -2.85 41.71
CA SER A 358 57.09 -1.87 42.80
C SER A 358 58.12 -2.11 43.92
N ASN A 359 58.50 -3.36 44.18
CA ASN A 359 59.43 -3.70 45.27
C ASN A 359 60.88 -3.38 44.87
N ASP A 360 61.29 -3.76 43.65
CA ASP A 360 62.64 -3.50 43.14
C ASP A 360 62.92 -1.99 43.02
N LEU A 361 61.91 -1.21 42.63
CA LEU A 361 62.02 0.25 42.56
C LEU A 361 62.17 0.89 43.96
N GLY A 362 61.51 0.32 44.98
CA GLY A 362 61.64 0.75 46.37
C GLY A 362 63.06 0.60 46.91
N ALA A 363 63.68 -0.57 46.70
CA ALA A 363 65.07 -0.82 47.10
C ALA A 363 66.07 0.14 46.43
N TYR A 364 65.83 0.53 45.17
CA TYR A 364 66.65 1.53 44.49
C TYR A 364 66.48 2.94 45.10
N MET A 365 65.26 3.33 45.47
CA MET A 365 64.96 4.65 46.03
C MET A 365 65.66 4.92 47.37
N GLU A 366 65.83 3.91 48.23
CA GLU A 366 66.58 4.06 49.49
C GLU A 366 68.06 4.40 49.29
N SER A 367 68.65 3.99 48.16
CA SER A 367 70.09 4.20 47.88
C SER A 367 70.46 5.62 47.41
N CYS A 368 69.49 6.40 46.91
CA CYS A 368 69.74 7.66 46.20
C CYS A 368 69.54 8.93 47.05
N GLY A 369 68.63 8.88 48.02
CA GLY A 369 68.18 10.06 48.77
C GLY A 369 67.46 11.11 47.90
N ASP A 370 67.30 12.33 48.46
CA ASP A 370 66.41 13.34 47.89
C ASP A 370 66.73 13.82 46.46
N ARG A 371 67.95 13.59 45.95
CA ARG A 371 68.30 13.93 44.56
C ARG A 371 67.48 13.16 43.51
N CYS A 372 66.94 11.99 43.84
CA CYS A 372 66.08 11.24 42.91
C CYS A 372 64.66 11.84 42.78
N ARG A 373 64.16 12.60 43.76
CA ARG A 373 62.78 13.14 43.74
C ARG A 373 62.52 14.11 42.58
N THR A 374 63.54 14.84 42.13
CA THR A 374 63.40 15.87 41.08
C THR A 374 63.26 15.29 39.67
N TYR A 375 63.80 14.10 39.40
CA TYR A 375 63.86 13.52 38.04
C TYR A 375 62.89 12.35 37.81
N LEU A 376 62.42 11.70 38.88
CA LEU A 376 61.50 10.55 38.79
C LEU A 376 60.23 10.81 37.92
N PRO A 377 59.54 11.96 38.03
CA PRO A 377 58.35 12.24 37.21
C PRO A 377 58.62 12.41 35.71
N ARG A 378 59.88 12.56 35.29
CA ARG A 378 60.28 12.71 33.88
C ARG A 378 60.95 11.46 33.31
N LEU A 379 61.70 10.72 34.13
CA LEU A 379 62.40 9.51 33.69
C LEU A 379 61.47 8.29 33.56
N LEU A 380 60.44 8.16 34.41
CA LEU A 380 59.50 7.03 34.32
C LEU A 380 58.72 7.04 32.99
N PRO A 381 58.04 8.14 32.58
CA PRO A 381 57.34 8.16 31.28
C PRO A 381 58.27 7.95 30.10
N LEU A 382 59.50 8.50 30.13
CA LEU A 382 60.46 8.39 29.04
C LEU A 382 60.99 6.96 28.88
N ARG A 383 61.29 6.28 29.99
CA ARG A 383 61.65 4.84 30.02
C ARG A 383 60.52 3.99 29.45
N ASP A 384 59.28 4.28 29.84
CA ASP A 384 58.13 3.46 29.46
C ASP A 384 57.76 3.70 27.97
N GLN A 385 57.89 4.94 27.48
CA GLN A 385 57.81 5.26 26.05
C GLN A 385 58.93 4.60 25.23
N LEU A 386 60.18 4.63 25.68
CA LEU A 386 61.32 3.97 25.01
C LEU A 386 61.14 2.45 24.99
N THR A 387 60.77 1.84 26.12
CA THR A 387 60.50 0.40 26.22
C THR A 387 59.33 0.00 25.31
N ALA A 388 58.27 0.81 25.24
CA ALA A 388 57.17 0.60 24.32
C ALA A 388 57.56 0.86 22.85
N ARG A 389 58.54 1.73 22.56
CA ARG A 389 59.03 1.99 21.19
C ARG A 389 59.93 0.84 20.71
N ILE A 390 60.86 0.35 21.55
CA ILE A 390 61.68 -0.84 21.29
C ILE A 390 60.79 -2.07 21.09
N LYS A 391 59.87 -2.36 22.03
CA LYS A 391 58.94 -3.49 21.88
C LYS A 391 58.02 -3.37 20.66
N ARG A 392 57.68 -2.15 20.22
CA ARG A 392 56.96 -1.95 18.94
C ARG A 392 57.84 -2.22 17.73
N CYS A 393 59.14 -1.90 17.76
CA CYS A 393 60.08 -2.29 16.69
C CYS A 393 60.32 -3.80 16.65
N GLU A 394 60.52 -4.46 17.80
CA GLU A 394 60.66 -5.91 17.90
C GLU A 394 59.39 -6.65 17.43
N ALA A 395 58.22 -6.19 17.87
CA ALA A 395 56.93 -6.72 17.40
C ALA A 395 56.70 -6.44 15.91
N ALA A 396 57.06 -5.25 15.40
CA ALA A 396 56.98 -4.93 13.97
C ALA A 396 57.88 -5.85 13.14
N SER A 397 59.11 -6.15 13.58
CA SER A 397 59.99 -7.13 12.93
C SER A 397 59.39 -8.54 12.97
N ALA A 398 58.93 -9.01 14.13
CA ALA A 398 58.32 -10.34 14.27
C ALA A 398 56.94 -10.47 13.59
N VAL A 399 56.30 -9.37 13.21
CA VAL A 399 55.11 -9.33 12.34
C VAL A 399 55.52 -9.23 10.88
N ALA A 400 56.58 -8.48 10.54
CA ALA A 400 57.13 -8.39 9.19
C ALA A 400 57.65 -9.75 8.72
N GLU A 401 58.41 -10.50 9.53
CA GLU A 401 58.84 -11.87 9.25
C GLU A 401 57.66 -12.81 9.00
N ARG A 402 56.60 -12.70 9.82
CA ARG A 402 55.36 -13.47 9.63
C ARG A 402 54.61 -13.08 8.35
N ARG A 403 54.55 -11.79 7.99
CA ARG A 403 53.91 -11.31 6.74
C ARG A 403 54.75 -11.62 5.49
N LEU A 404 56.07 -11.62 5.60
CA LEU A 404 57.02 -12.12 4.59
C LEU A 404 56.74 -13.58 4.24
N ALA A 405 56.49 -14.43 5.25
CA ALA A 405 56.13 -15.83 5.05
C ALA A 405 54.78 -16.05 4.34
N VAL A 406 53.91 -15.02 4.25
CA VAL A 406 52.63 -15.06 3.50
C VAL A 406 52.63 -14.17 2.23
N GLY A 407 53.80 -13.69 1.80
CA GLY A 407 54.00 -13.12 0.45
C GLY A 407 53.36 -11.76 0.12
N ARG A 408 52.70 -11.07 1.06
CA ARG A 408 52.04 -9.78 0.79
C ARG A 408 52.99 -8.57 0.97
N PHE A 409 53.40 -7.95 -0.13
CA PHE A 409 54.28 -6.78 -0.17
C PHE A 409 53.56 -5.52 -0.67
N ALA A 410 53.46 -4.49 0.18
CA ALA A 410 53.14 -3.12 -0.22
C ALA A 410 53.72 -2.05 0.75
N ALA A 411 53.82 -2.38 2.05
CA ALA A 411 54.17 -1.41 3.09
C ALA A 411 55.67 -1.29 3.46
N ILE A 412 56.55 -2.17 2.95
CA ILE A 412 57.94 -2.27 3.45
C ILE A 412 58.78 -1.01 3.16
N ALA A 413 58.47 -0.27 2.09
CA ALA A 413 59.18 0.96 1.73
C ALA A 413 59.03 2.14 2.73
N ARG A 414 58.14 2.04 3.73
CA ARG A 414 57.98 3.05 4.80
C ARG A 414 58.61 2.66 6.14
N LEU A 415 59.10 1.43 6.31
CA LEU A 415 59.72 1.00 7.58
C LEU A 415 61.18 1.45 7.73
N SER A 416 61.87 1.83 6.66
CA SER A 416 63.20 2.44 6.69
C SER A 416 63.19 3.94 7.05
N ALA A 417 62.04 4.62 6.94
CA ALA A 417 61.89 6.06 7.19
C ALA A 417 61.79 6.43 8.68
N LEU A 418 62.38 5.62 9.57
CA LEU A 418 62.29 5.73 11.04
C LEU A 418 63.66 5.94 11.71
N CYS A 419 64.69 6.30 10.95
CA CYS A 419 66.06 6.55 11.40
C CYS A 419 66.56 7.91 10.89
N ALA A 420 67.37 8.60 11.69
CA ALA A 420 67.95 9.92 11.38
C ALA A 420 69.28 9.81 10.61
N ASP A 421 69.67 10.88 9.91
CA ASP A 421 70.94 10.97 9.17
C ASP A 421 72.15 11.22 10.11
N GLU A 422 73.32 10.71 9.73
CA GLU A 422 74.56 10.82 10.51
C GLU A 422 75.09 12.26 10.60
N THR A 423 74.79 13.13 9.63
CA THR A 423 75.27 14.53 9.61
C THR A 423 74.56 15.40 10.65
N ASP A 424 73.24 15.31 10.77
CA ASP A 424 72.46 16.03 11.79
C ASP A 424 72.80 15.57 13.22
N ILE A 425 73.05 14.26 13.41
CA ILE A 425 73.51 13.70 14.69
C ILE A 425 74.81 14.37 15.15
N ASN A 426 75.79 14.49 14.25
CA ASN A 426 77.07 15.15 14.56
C ASN A 426 76.90 16.66 14.83
N ALA A 427 76.03 17.34 14.08
CA ALA A 427 75.75 18.78 14.29
C ALA A 427 75.06 19.05 15.64
N CYS A 428 74.08 18.24 16.03
CA CYS A 428 73.40 18.35 17.33
C CYS A 428 74.37 18.17 18.51
N VAL A 429 75.23 17.15 18.47
CA VAL A 429 76.21 16.87 19.54
C VAL A 429 77.24 17.99 19.69
N ALA A 430 77.64 18.64 18.61
CA ALA A 430 78.60 19.76 18.65
C ALA A 430 78.00 21.03 19.29
N GLY A 431 76.72 21.33 19.04
CA GLY A 431 76.08 22.60 19.44
C GLY A 431 75.78 22.74 20.94
N ARG A 432 75.61 21.62 21.66
CA ARG A 432 75.26 21.57 23.10
C ARG A 432 73.95 22.25 23.51
N ASP A 433 73.07 22.54 22.55
CA ASP A 433 71.72 23.10 22.78
C ASP A 433 70.66 22.16 22.19
N ALA A 434 69.84 21.58 23.08
CA ALA A 434 68.77 20.64 22.74
C ALA A 434 67.56 21.30 22.04
N SER A 435 67.54 22.63 21.90
CA SER A 435 66.52 23.39 21.17
C SER A 435 66.95 23.81 19.75
N SER A 436 68.16 23.43 19.33
CA SER A 436 68.70 23.75 18.01
C SER A 436 68.04 22.95 16.86
N HIS A 437 67.97 23.54 15.66
CA HIS A 437 67.35 22.93 14.48
C HIS A 437 67.96 21.56 14.12
N ALA A 438 69.27 21.38 14.26
CA ALA A 438 69.93 20.09 14.03
C ALA A 438 69.46 19.02 15.05
N CYS A 439 69.33 19.37 16.33
CA CYS A 439 68.71 18.47 17.31
C CYS A 439 67.22 18.25 17.02
N GLY A 440 66.54 19.21 16.38
CA GLY A 440 65.22 19.04 15.76
C GLY A 440 65.20 17.91 14.74
N CYS A 441 66.05 17.97 13.71
CA CYS A 441 66.17 16.94 12.67
C CYS A 441 66.59 15.55 13.23
N VAL A 442 67.30 15.50 14.36
CA VAL A 442 67.61 14.23 15.07
C VAL A 442 66.40 13.66 15.84
N VAL A 443 65.51 14.52 16.35
CA VAL A 443 64.30 14.13 17.08
C VAL A 443 63.14 13.81 16.12
N ASP A 444 63.05 14.54 15.02
CA ASP A 444 62.11 14.37 13.92
C ASP A 444 62.82 14.55 12.56
N PRO A 445 63.31 13.46 11.94
CA PRO A 445 63.95 13.50 10.62
C PRO A 445 63.01 13.88 9.46
N GLY A 446 61.71 14.04 9.72
CA GLY A 446 60.72 14.54 8.75
C GLY A 446 60.46 16.05 8.85
N GLY A 447 61.18 16.78 9.73
CA GLY A 447 60.94 18.19 10.00
C GLY A 447 61.13 19.12 8.79
N GLU A 448 60.24 20.11 8.64
CA GLU A 448 60.34 21.14 7.61
C GLU A 448 61.69 21.88 7.69
N GLY A 449 62.40 21.97 6.56
CA GLY A 449 63.66 22.71 6.45
C GLY A 449 64.93 21.90 6.70
N CYS A 450 64.86 20.62 7.09
CA CYS A 450 66.02 19.73 7.18
C CYS A 450 66.59 19.41 5.77
N GLY A 451 67.33 20.37 5.17
CA GLY A 451 68.22 20.14 4.01
C GLY A 451 68.14 21.08 2.79
N ILE A 452 67.53 22.28 2.84
CA ILE A 452 67.17 23.06 1.62
C ILE A 452 67.60 24.56 1.66
N ASP A 453 67.81 25.15 0.47
CA ASP A 453 68.28 26.53 0.19
C ASP A 453 67.17 27.63 0.29
N PRO A 454 67.47 28.85 0.79
CA PRO A 454 66.47 29.90 1.02
C PRO A 454 65.90 30.61 -0.22
N VAL A 455 66.55 30.57 -1.39
CA VAL A 455 65.95 31.06 -2.65
C VAL A 455 64.94 30.03 -3.16
N VAL A 456 65.26 28.75 -3.04
CA VAL A 456 64.35 27.64 -3.32
C VAL A 456 63.14 27.70 -2.38
N ALA A 457 63.35 28.06 -1.11
CA ALA A 457 62.28 28.17 -0.10
C ALA A 457 61.16 29.19 -0.43
N CYS A 458 61.44 30.35 -1.05
CA CYS A 458 60.36 31.28 -1.46
C CYS A 458 59.47 30.69 -2.56
N ALA A 459 60.07 29.95 -3.51
CA ALA A 459 59.32 29.24 -4.54
C ALA A 459 58.54 28.05 -3.95
N GLN A 460 59.19 27.24 -3.11
CA GLN A 460 58.56 26.12 -2.40
C GLN A 460 57.39 26.56 -1.53
N GLN A 461 57.51 27.64 -0.75
CA GLN A 461 56.40 28.16 0.06
C GLN A 461 55.20 28.62 -0.77
N LEU A 462 55.42 29.06 -2.02
CA LEU A 462 54.32 29.28 -2.95
C LEU A 462 53.79 27.95 -3.52
N ASP A 463 54.65 27.01 -3.90
CA ASP A 463 54.24 25.71 -4.46
C ASP A 463 53.48 24.85 -3.44
N GLU A 464 53.86 24.91 -2.16
CA GLU A 464 53.16 24.38 -0.98
C GLU A 464 51.79 25.07 -0.78
N ALA A 465 51.73 26.40 -0.93
CA ALA A 465 50.47 27.14 -0.87
C ALA A 465 49.57 26.82 -2.07
N ILE A 466 50.11 26.59 -3.27
CA ILE A 466 49.39 26.13 -4.46
C ILE A 466 48.87 24.71 -4.26
N ALA A 467 49.70 23.79 -3.76
CA ALA A 467 49.31 22.41 -3.46
C ALA A 467 48.21 22.38 -2.39
N SER A 468 48.38 23.10 -1.29
CA SER A 468 47.39 23.21 -0.20
C SER A 468 46.08 23.87 -0.66
N ALA A 469 46.16 24.90 -1.51
CA ALA A 469 44.98 25.57 -2.06
C ALA A 469 44.19 24.69 -3.03
N ARG A 470 44.88 23.85 -3.81
CA ARG A 470 44.26 22.85 -4.70
C ARG A 470 43.66 21.68 -3.91
N ALA A 471 44.43 21.08 -3.01
CA ALA A 471 43.99 19.94 -2.21
C ALA A 471 42.86 20.30 -1.22
N GLY A 472 42.89 21.50 -0.66
CA GLY A 472 41.86 22.01 0.25
C GLY A 472 40.73 22.79 -0.41
N ASP A 473 40.69 22.89 -1.76
CA ASP A 473 39.72 23.66 -2.55
C ASP A 473 39.43 25.06 -1.94
N SER A 474 40.50 25.85 -1.78
CA SER A 474 40.50 27.01 -0.88
C SER A 474 41.51 28.08 -1.30
N LEU A 475 41.11 29.36 -1.26
CA LEU A 475 42.02 30.49 -1.47
C LEU A 475 42.74 30.95 -0.19
N ILE A 476 42.44 30.35 0.98
CA ILE A 476 43.01 30.75 2.27
C ILE A 476 44.54 30.57 2.32
N PRO A 477 45.15 29.45 1.82
CA PRO A 477 46.60 29.28 1.82
C PRO A 477 47.36 30.39 1.09
N PHE A 478 46.77 30.95 0.02
CA PHE A 478 47.34 32.11 -0.67
C PHE A 478 47.34 33.37 0.20
N GLY A 479 46.30 33.58 1.01
CA GLY A 479 46.28 34.66 2.01
C GLY A 479 47.37 34.48 3.07
N THR A 480 47.55 33.25 3.56
CA THR A 480 48.61 32.91 4.54
C THR A 480 50.01 33.10 3.95
N PHE A 481 50.24 32.69 2.70
CA PHE A 481 51.48 32.98 1.95
C PHE A 481 51.71 34.50 1.83
N GLN A 482 50.69 35.26 1.42
CA GLN A 482 50.77 36.72 1.30
C GLN A 482 51.01 37.45 2.62
N ALA A 483 50.66 36.86 3.76
CA ALA A 483 50.94 37.40 5.10
C ALA A 483 52.35 37.05 5.63
N LYS A 484 52.97 35.96 5.15
CA LYS A 484 54.31 35.50 5.56
C LYS A 484 55.43 35.99 4.63
N ALA A 485 55.17 36.06 3.33
CA ALA A 485 56.18 36.38 2.33
C ALA A 485 56.54 37.88 2.34
N ASN A 486 57.83 38.18 2.18
CA ASN A 486 58.29 39.57 2.08
C ASN A 486 57.99 40.18 0.70
N ALA A 487 58.05 41.51 0.60
CA ALA A 487 57.70 42.25 -0.62
C ALA A 487 58.52 41.84 -1.87
N ALA A 488 59.76 41.37 -1.71
CA ALA A 488 60.60 40.94 -2.84
C ALA A 488 60.22 39.55 -3.36
N CYS A 489 59.82 38.63 -2.47
CA CYS A 489 59.21 37.34 -2.84
C CYS A 489 57.84 37.58 -3.51
N LEU A 490 57.01 38.47 -2.93
CA LEU A 490 55.67 38.76 -3.46
C LEU A 490 55.64 39.47 -4.82
N GLU A 491 56.49 40.46 -5.07
CA GLU A 491 56.49 41.14 -6.39
C GLU A 491 57.07 40.24 -7.49
N ARG A 492 58.03 39.35 -7.14
CA ARG A 492 58.57 38.35 -8.08
C ARG A 492 57.52 37.30 -8.47
N GLU A 493 56.89 36.68 -7.48
CA GLU A 493 55.95 35.57 -7.70
C GLU A 493 54.52 36.02 -8.04
N ARG A 494 54.28 37.34 -8.12
CA ARG A 494 52.99 38.00 -8.34
C ARG A 494 52.16 37.39 -9.48
N GLY A 495 52.81 37.07 -10.61
CA GLY A 495 52.16 36.43 -11.76
C GLY A 495 51.68 35.02 -11.44
N ARG A 496 52.58 34.15 -10.94
CA ARG A 496 52.28 32.75 -10.57
C ARG A 496 51.21 32.67 -9.49
N LEU A 497 51.23 33.58 -8.52
CA LEU A 497 50.21 33.68 -7.47
C LEU A 497 48.82 34.06 -8.03
N ALA A 498 48.76 35.02 -8.95
CA ALA A 498 47.49 35.41 -9.59
C ALA A 498 46.92 34.29 -10.48
N GLU A 499 47.79 33.64 -11.26
CA GLU A 499 47.44 32.50 -12.11
C GLU A 499 46.99 31.29 -11.29
N ALA A 500 47.68 30.97 -10.18
CA ALA A 500 47.29 29.88 -9.29
C ALA A 500 45.94 30.14 -8.59
N ARG A 501 45.67 31.37 -8.14
CA ARG A 501 44.36 31.76 -7.58
C ARG A 501 43.25 31.58 -8.61
N LYS A 502 43.50 31.95 -9.88
CA LYS A 502 42.57 31.72 -10.99
C LYS A 502 42.36 30.21 -11.22
N ALA A 503 43.43 29.43 -11.30
CA ALA A 503 43.37 27.99 -11.53
C ALA A 503 42.59 27.24 -10.44
N VAL A 504 42.76 27.60 -9.15
CA VAL A 504 41.93 27.05 -8.05
C VAL A 504 40.47 27.43 -8.22
N CYS A 505 40.15 28.68 -8.52
CA CYS A 505 38.76 29.07 -8.80
C CYS A 505 38.16 28.36 -10.04
N GLU A 506 38.95 28.07 -11.07
CA GLU A 506 38.46 27.45 -12.30
C GLU A 506 38.29 25.93 -12.19
N ALA A 507 39.19 25.26 -11.45
CA ALA A 507 39.22 23.80 -11.26
C ALA A 507 38.48 23.30 -10.00
N SER A 508 38.02 24.19 -9.12
CA SER A 508 37.20 23.85 -7.95
C SER A 508 35.98 22.99 -8.35
N PRO A 509 35.82 21.74 -7.85
CA PRO A 509 34.64 20.94 -8.15
C PRO A 509 33.37 21.56 -7.57
N ARG A 510 33.49 22.34 -6.47
CA ARG A 510 32.39 23.07 -5.85
C ARG A 510 31.85 24.21 -6.72
N ARG A 511 32.53 24.55 -7.83
CA ARG A 511 32.07 25.53 -8.83
C ARG A 511 30.69 25.22 -9.41
N ASN A 512 30.38 23.95 -9.56
CA ASN A 512 29.09 23.47 -10.09
C ASN A 512 28.13 23.04 -8.96
N GLY A 513 28.48 23.31 -7.69
CA GLY A 513 27.69 22.89 -6.52
C GLY A 513 26.39 23.66 -6.36
N THR A 514 25.32 22.96 -5.97
CA THR A 514 24.01 23.54 -5.74
C THR A 514 23.94 24.39 -4.46
N GLY A 515 24.74 24.06 -3.45
CA GLY A 515 24.78 24.76 -2.15
C GLY A 515 25.44 26.14 -2.18
N ALA A 516 25.47 26.79 -1.00
CA ALA A 516 26.16 28.07 -0.83
C ALA A 516 27.68 27.90 -1.01
N PRO A 517 28.37 28.83 -1.71
CA PRO A 517 29.80 28.73 -1.92
C PRO A 517 30.55 28.85 -0.57
N PRO A 518 31.60 28.04 -0.33
CA PRO A 518 32.43 28.16 0.87
C PRO A 518 33.04 29.56 0.99
N GLU A 519 33.16 30.08 2.21
CA GLU A 519 33.83 31.37 2.49
C GLU A 519 35.27 31.38 1.93
N ALA A 520 35.97 30.25 2.02
CA ALA A 520 37.28 30.00 1.43
C ALA A 520 37.38 30.25 -0.10
N LEU A 521 36.25 30.23 -0.81
CA LEU A 521 36.14 30.40 -2.26
C LEU A 521 35.31 31.62 -2.67
N ILE A 522 34.75 32.39 -1.72
CA ILE A 522 33.77 33.46 -2.02
C ILE A 522 34.36 34.64 -2.82
N ALA A 523 35.69 34.71 -2.91
CA ALA A 523 36.40 35.65 -3.78
C ALA A 523 36.45 35.22 -5.26
N CYS A 524 36.10 33.97 -5.61
CA CYS A 524 35.93 33.52 -6.99
C CYS A 524 34.65 34.12 -7.61
N ASP A 525 34.67 34.43 -8.92
CA ASP A 525 33.53 35.12 -9.54
C ASP A 525 32.31 34.23 -9.74
N TRP A 526 32.48 32.92 -9.98
CA TRP A 526 31.36 31.97 -9.98
C TRP A 526 30.67 31.91 -8.60
N ALA A 527 31.44 31.99 -7.51
CA ALA A 527 30.91 31.96 -6.15
C ALA A 527 30.05 33.19 -5.86
N LYS A 528 30.50 34.38 -6.29
CA LYS A 528 29.72 35.63 -6.21
C LYS A 528 28.41 35.54 -7.01
N THR A 529 28.41 34.85 -8.16
CA THR A 529 27.21 34.61 -8.96
C THR A 529 26.27 33.60 -8.26
N ARG A 530 26.77 32.45 -7.82
CA ARG A 530 25.98 31.44 -7.08
C ARG A 530 25.36 31.99 -5.80
N ALA A 531 26.08 32.86 -5.08
CA ALA A 531 25.56 33.55 -3.90
C ALA A 531 24.37 34.49 -4.22
N ARG A 532 24.34 35.11 -5.42
CA ARG A 532 23.21 35.93 -5.89
C ARG A 532 22.04 35.06 -6.33
N GLU A 533 22.29 33.96 -7.03
CA GLU A 533 21.26 32.99 -7.42
C GLU A 533 20.54 32.40 -6.18
N LEU A 534 21.29 32.03 -5.15
CA LEU A 534 20.75 31.54 -3.89
C LEU A 534 20.03 32.63 -3.08
N ALA A 535 20.45 33.89 -3.19
CA ALA A 535 19.71 35.00 -2.61
C ALA A 535 18.37 35.25 -3.34
N ALA A 536 18.35 35.12 -4.67
CA ALA A 536 17.13 35.22 -5.48
C ALA A 536 16.17 34.05 -5.21
N SER A 537 16.68 32.81 -5.14
CA SER A 537 15.90 31.63 -4.73
C SER A 537 15.30 31.82 -3.33
N ARG A 538 16.06 32.27 -2.34
CA ARG A 538 15.51 32.57 -1.00
C ARG A 538 14.45 33.67 -1.03
N ALA A 539 14.57 34.67 -1.92
CA ALA A 539 13.55 35.70 -2.10
C ALA A 539 12.27 35.13 -2.73
N CYS A 540 12.37 34.19 -3.68
CA CYS A 540 11.25 33.41 -4.17
C CYS A 540 10.54 32.65 -3.05
N THR A 541 11.31 31.91 -2.22
CA THR A 541 10.75 31.12 -1.11
C THR A 541 10.03 31.99 -0.09
N VAL A 542 10.58 33.17 0.23
CA VAL A 542 9.91 34.15 1.13
C VAL A 542 8.63 34.69 0.48
N ALA A 543 8.70 35.17 -0.76
CA ALA A 543 7.55 35.72 -1.46
C ALA A 543 6.41 34.70 -1.64
N PHE A 544 6.73 33.42 -1.86
CA PHE A 544 5.75 32.33 -1.89
C PHE A 544 5.11 32.09 -0.52
N ASN A 545 5.89 32.10 0.56
CA ASN A 545 5.37 31.94 1.91
C ASN A 545 4.47 33.10 2.34
N ASP A 546 4.85 34.34 2.02
CA ASP A 546 4.03 35.53 2.27
C ASP A 546 2.72 35.48 1.46
N ALA A 547 2.79 35.10 0.17
CA ALA A 547 1.62 34.93 -0.68
C ALA A 547 0.67 33.82 -0.17
N ARG A 548 1.23 32.71 0.34
CA ARG A 548 0.49 31.62 0.98
C ARG A 548 -0.20 32.05 2.28
N ALA A 549 0.31 33.05 2.98
CA ALA A 549 -0.31 33.64 4.15
C ALA A 549 -1.37 34.71 3.81
N GLY A 550 -1.19 35.47 2.71
CA GLY A 550 -2.15 36.49 2.24
C GLY A 550 -3.43 35.91 1.62
N GLY A 551 -3.34 34.72 1.00
CA GLY A 551 -4.47 33.99 0.44
C GLY A 551 -4.59 34.12 -1.09
N PRO A 552 -5.78 33.89 -1.67
CA PRO A 552 -5.92 33.66 -3.11
C PRO A 552 -5.36 34.80 -3.98
N ALA A 553 -5.63 36.06 -3.61
CA ALA A 553 -5.23 37.23 -4.40
C ALA A 553 -3.72 37.53 -4.33
N ASP A 554 -2.99 36.97 -3.37
CA ASP A 554 -1.54 37.09 -3.28
C ASP A 554 -0.86 35.89 -3.96
N ILE A 555 -1.40 34.67 -3.86
CA ILE A 555 -0.98 33.53 -4.70
C ILE A 555 -1.18 33.82 -6.19
N GLY A 556 -2.32 34.41 -6.56
CA GLY A 556 -2.62 34.77 -7.95
C GLY A 556 -1.65 35.82 -8.52
N ARG A 557 -1.18 36.73 -7.66
CA ARG A 557 -0.12 37.69 -7.99
C ARG A 557 1.24 37.01 -8.09
N PHE A 558 1.59 36.12 -7.16
CA PHE A 558 2.84 35.38 -7.17
C PHE A 558 3.03 34.60 -8.49
N ILE A 559 2.00 33.89 -8.95
CA ILE A 559 2.04 33.14 -10.23
C ILE A 559 2.34 34.05 -11.44
N VAL A 560 1.96 35.33 -11.40
CA VAL A 560 2.20 36.30 -12.49
C VAL A 560 3.55 37.00 -12.36
N ASP A 561 3.91 37.45 -11.15
CA ASP A 561 5.10 38.28 -10.92
C ASP A 561 6.39 37.46 -10.76
N HIS A 562 6.28 36.15 -10.42
CA HIS A 562 7.39 35.28 -10.05
C HIS A 562 7.58 34.05 -10.97
N LEU A 563 7.31 34.20 -12.27
CA LEU A 563 7.43 33.16 -13.32
C LEU A 563 8.79 32.44 -13.44
N ALA A 564 9.84 32.92 -12.77
CA ALA A 564 11.18 32.32 -12.76
C ALA A 564 11.56 31.65 -11.42
N CYS A 565 10.62 31.58 -10.47
CA CYS A 565 10.81 30.94 -9.17
C CYS A 565 10.46 29.44 -9.23
N ALA A 566 11.15 28.61 -8.46
CA ALA A 566 10.91 27.16 -8.43
C ALA A 566 9.55 26.82 -7.80
N GLU A 567 9.11 27.63 -6.84
CA GLU A 567 7.84 27.54 -6.11
C GLU A 567 6.60 27.86 -6.97
N LEU A 568 6.78 28.16 -8.27
CA LEU A 568 5.68 28.44 -9.19
C LEU A 568 4.70 27.27 -9.28
N SER A 569 5.20 26.03 -9.38
CA SER A 569 4.36 24.83 -9.44
C SER A 569 3.55 24.60 -8.15
N ASP A 570 4.10 24.96 -6.99
CA ASP A 570 3.40 24.86 -5.71
C ASP A 570 2.32 25.92 -5.57
N ALA A 571 2.56 27.13 -6.10
CA ALA A 571 1.56 28.18 -6.18
C ALA A 571 0.41 27.81 -7.13
N GLU A 572 0.70 27.21 -8.29
CA GLU A 572 -0.31 26.67 -9.21
C GLU A 572 -1.10 25.51 -8.59
N ALA A 573 -0.44 24.57 -7.91
CA ALA A 573 -1.11 23.48 -7.21
C ALA A 573 -1.98 23.96 -6.03
N LEU A 574 -1.63 25.09 -5.40
CA LEU A 574 -2.44 25.72 -4.36
C LEU A 574 -3.63 26.50 -4.95
N ARG A 575 -3.46 27.19 -6.08
CA ARG A 575 -4.55 27.79 -6.88
C ARG A 575 -5.61 26.73 -7.22
N ASP A 576 -5.17 25.62 -7.80
CA ASP A 576 -6.08 24.60 -8.32
C ASP A 576 -6.79 23.85 -7.19
N ARG A 577 -6.13 23.66 -6.03
CA ARG A 577 -6.78 23.15 -4.82
C ARG A 577 -7.87 24.09 -4.30
N GLN A 578 -7.58 25.39 -4.18
CA GLN A 578 -8.58 26.38 -3.72
C GLN A 578 -9.76 26.51 -4.70
N LEU A 579 -9.53 26.30 -5.99
CA LEU A 579 -10.57 26.23 -7.00
C LEU A 579 -11.49 25.01 -6.81
N ASP A 580 -10.92 23.80 -6.66
CA ASP A 580 -11.72 22.60 -6.43
C ASP A 580 -12.40 22.60 -5.04
N GLU A 581 -11.79 23.20 -4.00
CA GLU A 581 -12.40 23.42 -2.69
C GLU A 581 -13.64 24.34 -2.80
N ALA A 582 -13.52 25.48 -3.48
CA ALA A 582 -14.64 26.40 -3.70
C ALA A 582 -15.77 25.80 -4.57
N LEU A 583 -15.41 25.06 -5.63
CA LEU A 583 -16.38 24.33 -6.46
C LEU A 583 -17.08 23.19 -5.67
N THR A 584 -16.35 22.53 -4.77
CA THR A 584 -16.91 21.49 -3.89
C THR A 584 -17.87 22.11 -2.87
N ALA A 585 -17.47 23.19 -2.20
CA ALA A 585 -18.31 23.95 -1.26
C ALA A 585 -19.61 24.44 -1.94
N ALA A 586 -19.50 24.95 -3.18
CA ALA A 586 -20.63 25.33 -4.01
C ALA A 586 -21.60 24.16 -4.30
N SER A 587 -21.06 22.98 -4.65
CA SER A 587 -21.88 21.80 -4.93
C SER A 587 -22.61 21.26 -3.68
N GLY A 588 -22.01 21.39 -2.49
CA GLY A 588 -22.58 20.96 -1.21
C GLY A 588 -23.49 21.98 -0.52
N ALA A 589 -23.67 23.18 -1.08
CA ALA A 589 -24.32 24.30 -0.39
C ALA A 589 -25.86 24.14 -0.30
N SER A 590 -26.31 23.52 0.79
CA SER A 590 -27.71 23.15 1.07
C SER A 590 -28.57 24.20 1.78
N SER A 591 -27.96 25.26 2.36
CA SER A 591 -28.67 26.34 3.08
C SER A 591 -28.23 27.71 2.56
N ASP A 592 -29.11 28.72 2.65
CA ASP A 592 -28.84 30.06 2.09
C ASP A 592 -27.55 30.70 2.64
N ALA A 593 -27.25 30.48 3.93
CA ALA A 593 -26.01 30.94 4.54
C ALA A 593 -24.76 30.21 4.02
N ALA A 594 -24.85 28.93 3.67
CA ALA A 594 -23.77 28.19 3.01
C ALA A 594 -23.63 28.61 1.54
N ARG A 595 -24.75 28.85 0.85
CA ARG A 595 -24.80 29.30 -0.56
C ARG A 595 -24.22 30.69 -0.72
N SER A 596 -24.53 31.64 0.17
CA SER A 596 -23.91 32.97 0.15
C SER A 596 -22.39 32.86 0.30
N ARG A 597 -21.91 32.10 1.30
CA ARG A 597 -20.46 31.89 1.50
C ARG A 597 -19.78 31.29 0.27
N ALA A 598 -20.31 30.20 -0.28
CA ALA A 598 -19.74 29.56 -1.46
C ALA A 598 -19.79 30.48 -2.71
N ALA A 599 -20.83 31.32 -2.85
CA ALA A 599 -20.88 32.31 -3.92
C ALA A 599 -19.84 33.44 -3.75
N ASP A 600 -19.56 33.87 -2.52
CA ASP A 600 -18.54 34.89 -2.25
C ASP A 600 -17.11 34.33 -2.36
N GLU A 601 -16.92 33.07 -1.96
CA GLU A 601 -15.68 32.30 -2.12
C GLU A 601 -15.35 32.04 -3.61
N LEU A 602 -16.33 31.57 -4.41
CA LEU A 602 -16.17 31.44 -5.85
C LEU A 602 -15.83 32.78 -6.52
N LYS A 603 -16.45 33.91 -6.12
CA LYS A 603 -16.08 35.26 -6.63
C LYS A 603 -14.63 35.60 -6.29
N SER A 604 -14.19 35.31 -5.06
CA SER A 604 -12.82 35.58 -4.58
C SER A 604 -11.79 34.81 -5.41
N VAL A 605 -11.97 33.49 -5.54
CA VAL A 605 -11.14 32.61 -6.38
C VAL A 605 -11.15 33.06 -7.84
N ARG A 606 -12.32 33.40 -8.41
CA ARG A 606 -12.45 33.86 -9.78
C ARG A 606 -11.69 35.17 -10.05
N LEU A 607 -11.70 36.10 -9.10
CA LEU A 607 -11.02 37.39 -9.22
C LEU A 607 -9.51 37.23 -9.05
N ALA A 608 -9.08 36.50 -8.02
CA ALA A 608 -7.68 36.21 -7.73
C ALA A 608 -6.94 35.55 -8.91
N TYR A 609 -7.62 34.63 -9.59
CA TYR A 609 -7.02 33.79 -10.62
C TYR A 609 -7.52 34.08 -12.04
N ALA A 610 -8.14 35.25 -12.25
CA ALA A 610 -8.68 35.69 -13.54
C ALA A 610 -7.66 35.70 -14.69
N HIS A 611 -6.38 35.90 -14.37
CA HIS A 611 -5.28 35.99 -15.34
C HIS A 611 -4.44 34.70 -15.44
N THR A 612 -4.68 33.70 -14.57
CA THR A 612 -3.91 32.45 -14.52
C THR A 612 -4.74 31.22 -14.88
N LEU A 613 -6.07 31.31 -14.81
CA LEU A 613 -6.98 30.23 -15.21
C LEU A 613 -7.36 30.29 -16.70
N THR A 614 -7.61 29.12 -17.27
CA THR A 614 -8.11 29.01 -18.64
C THR A 614 -9.56 29.52 -18.77
N ASN A 615 -9.93 29.96 -19.98
CA ASN A 615 -11.33 30.30 -20.32
C ASN A 615 -12.33 29.16 -20.05
N ALA A 616 -11.89 27.90 -19.96
CA ALA A 616 -12.75 26.77 -19.60
C ALA A 616 -12.96 26.68 -18.08
N ALA A 617 -11.91 26.87 -17.28
CA ALA A 617 -12.01 26.93 -15.83
C ALA A 617 -12.84 28.14 -15.36
N LEU A 618 -12.65 29.31 -15.97
CA LEU A 618 -13.44 30.51 -15.66
C LEU A 618 -14.94 30.31 -15.93
N ARG A 619 -15.32 29.67 -17.05
CA ARG A 619 -16.72 29.30 -17.30
C ARG A 619 -17.27 28.32 -16.26
N ARG A 620 -16.49 27.31 -15.87
CA ARG A 620 -16.88 26.33 -14.83
C ARG A 620 -17.16 27.01 -13.47
N ILE A 621 -16.48 28.12 -13.15
CA ILE A 621 -16.77 28.96 -11.98
C ILE A 621 -18.05 29.78 -12.19
N ASP A 622 -18.26 30.38 -13.37
CA ASP A 622 -19.47 31.14 -13.69
C ASP A 622 -20.74 30.27 -13.66
N ASP A 623 -20.67 29.05 -14.20
CA ASP A 623 -21.75 28.04 -14.16
C ASP A 623 -22.08 27.63 -12.71
N ALA A 624 -21.04 27.48 -11.87
CA ALA A 624 -21.20 27.19 -10.45
C ALA A 624 -21.80 28.39 -9.67
N LEU A 625 -21.38 29.62 -9.98
CA LEU A 625 -21.93 30.84 -9.39
C LEU A 625 -23.43 31.00 -9.67
N ASP A 626 -23.86 30.78 -10.91
CA ASP A 626 -25.29 30.78 -11.30
C ASP A 626 -26.05 29.66 -10.56
N THR A 627 -25.49 28.45 -10.52
CA THR A 627 -26.07 27.30 -9.80
C THR A 627 -26.26 27.57 -8.29
N VAL A 628 -25.31 28.25 -7.65
CA VAL A 628 -25.39 28.61 -6.22
C VAL A 628 -26.33 29.80 -5.97
N GLN A 629 -26.53 30.70 -6.94
CA GLN A 629 -27.49 31.80 -6.83
C GLN A 629 -28.95 31.36 -7.05
N ARG A 630 -29.21 30.30 -7.84
CA ARG A 630 -30.56 29.76 -8.10
C ARG A 630 -31.08 28.87 -6.95
N ALA A 631 -31.98 29.41 -6.12
CA ALA A 631 -32.56 28.71 -4.95
C ALA A 631 -33.00 27.24 -5.24
N PRO A 632 -32.71 26.27 -4.34
CA PRO A 632 -33.05 24.85 -4.53
C PRO A 632 -34.54 24.62 -4.78
N CYS A 633 -34.87 23.60 -5.58
CA CYS A 633 -36.24 23.31 -6.00
C CYS A 633 -37.24 23.25 -4.83
N GLY A 634 -36.93 22.52 -3.75
CA GLY A 634 -37.80 22.43 -2.57
C GLY A 634 -38.02 23.76 -1.84
N LEU A 635 -36.99 24.63 -1.75
CA LEU A 635 -37.11 25.95 -1.12
C LEU A 635 -37.91 26.92 -2.00
N ALA A 636 -37.61 26.96 -3.31
CA ALA A 636 -38.35 27.76 -4.28
C ALA A 636 -39.82 27.32 -4.39
N TYR A 637 -40.09 26.01 -4.26
CA TYR A 637 -41.43 25.44 -4.21
C TYR A 637 -42.17 25.84 -2.91
N SER A 638 -41.54 25.76 -1.74
CA SER A 638 -42.14 26.22 -0.48
C SER A 638 -42.53 27.70 -0.56
N GLN A 639 -41.61 28.56 -1.00
CA GLN A 639 -41.87 29.99 -1.20
C GLN A 639 -42.92 30.29 -2.27
N ALA A 640 -43.22 29.33 -3.15
CA ALA A 640 -44.30 29.42 -4.12
C ALA A 640 -45.65 28.96 -3.52
N GLN A 641 -45.66 27.95 -2.64
CA GLN A 641 -46.83 27.56 -1.83
C GLN A 641 -47.28 28.71 -0.91
N ASP A 642 -46.33 29.39 -0.25
CA ASP A 642 -46.60 30.56 0.61
C ASP A 642 -47.29 31.72 -0.13
N ARG A 643 -47.17 31.75 -1.46
CA ARG A 643 -47.77 32.75 -2.37
C ARG A 643 -49.05 32.23 -3.05
N GLY A 644 -49.56 31.07 -2.63
CA GLY A 644 -50.79 30.45 -3.12
C GLY A 644 -50.77 30.09 -4.62
N SER A 645 -51.96 29.95 -5.20
CA SER A 645 -52.14 29.47 -6.58
C SER A 645 -51.40 30.32 -7.63
N SER A 646 -51.23 31.63 -7.40
CA SER A 646 -50.46 32.51 -8.30
C SER A 646 -48.95 32.27 -8.21
N GLY A 647 -48.42 32.02 -7.00
CA GLY A 647 -47.03 31.63 -6.77
C GLY A 647 -46.68 30.29 -7.42
N LEU A 648 -47.53 29.29 -7.21
CA LEU A 648 -47.37 27.96 -7.80
C LEU A 648 -47.43 28.00 -9.34
N ALA A 649 -48.36 28.76 -9.93
CA ALA A 649 -48.42 28.95 -11.37
C ALA A 649 -47.12 29.58 -11.93
N ARG A 650 -46.58 30.59 -11.25
CA ARG A 650 -45.31 31.24 -11.65
C ARG A 650 -44.12 30.29 -11.53
N PHE A 651 -44.03 29.54 -10.44
CA PHE A 651 -43.00 28.51 -10.21
C PHE A 651 -42.97 27.45 -11.34
N ILE A 652 -44.14 26.99 -11.81
CA ILE A 652 -44.24 26.03 -12.91
C ILE A 652 -43.64 26.57 -14.22
N SER A 653 -43.70 27.88 -14.46
CA SER A 653 -43.10 28.53 -15.64
C SER A 653 -41.63 28.93 -15.46
N GLU A 654 -41.21 29.31 -14.24
CA GLU A 654 -39.86 29.80 -13.95
C GLU A 654 -38.86 28.69 -13.59
N ARG A 655 -39.33 27.51 -13.16
CA ARG A 655 -38.50 26.38 -12.67
C ARG A 655 -38.87 25.03 -13.32
N PRO A 656 -38.97 24.91 -14.66
CA PRO A 656 -39.39 23.67 -15.33
C PRO A 656 -38.46 22.47 -15.11
N GLU A 657 -37.22 22.70 -14.64
CA GLU A 657 -36.27 21.65 -14.26
C GLU A 657 -36.65 20.92 -12.95
N CYS A 658 -37.41 21.56 -12.06
CA CYS A 658 -37.82 21.04 -10.76
C CYS A 658 -39.00 20.04 -10.89
N ARG A 659 -38.79 18.94 -11.62
CA ARG A 659 -39.84 18.04 -12.12
C ARG A 659 -40.85 17.60 -11.07
N ASP A 660 -40.38 17.18 -9.90
CA ASP A 660 -41.25 16.60 -8.86
C ASP A 660 -42.03 17.70 -8.12
N GLU A 661 -41.40 18.85 -7.85
CA GLU A 661 -42.06 20.04 -7.32
C GLU A 661 -43.10 20.59 -8.31
N VAL A 662 -42.77 20.62 -9.61
CA VAL A 662 -43.68 21.06 -10.67
C VAL A 662 -44.87 20.11 -10.82
N ALA A 663 -44.67 18.80 -10.65
CA ALA A 663 -45.77 17.84 -10.59
C ALA A 663 -46.69 18.08 -9.38
N ARG A 664 -46.12 18.31 -8.19
CA ARG A 664 -46.90 18.63 -6.97
C ARG A 664 -47.62 19.97 -7.07
N ALA A 665 -46.98 21.00 -7.63
CA ALA A 665 -47.59 22.30 -7.90
C ALA A 665 -48.81 22.17 -8.84
N ARG A 666 -48.68 21.38 -9.92
CA ARG A 666 -49.79 21.12 -10.86
C ARG A 666 -50.93 20.35 -10.21
N ALA A 667 -50.66 19.39 -9.32
CA ALA A 667 -51.69 18.68 -8.58
C ALA A 667 -52.52 19.62 -7.69
N ILE A 668 -51.87 20.47 -6.89
CA ILE A 668 -52.55 21.46 -6.02
C ILE A 668 -53.43 22.42 -6.83
N LEU A 669 -52.95 22.87 -8.00
CA LEU A 669 -53.71 23.77 -8.89
C LEU A 669 -54.89 23.07 -9.60
N ALA A 670 -54.88 21.74 -9.72
CA ALA A 670 -56.01 20.97 -10.23
C ALA A 670 -57.09 20.77 -9.15
N ASP A 671 -56.66 20.44 -7.93
CA ASP A 671 -57.51 20.22 -6.75
C ASP A 671 -58.36 21.47 -6.42
N ASP A 672 -57.72 22.64 -6.37
CA ASP A 672 -58.35 23.96 -6.19
C ASP A 672 -59.40 24.30 -7.28
N ARG A 673 -59.22 23.81 -8.51
CA ARG A 673 -60.22 23.92 -9.59
C ARG A 673 -61.38 22.93 -9.41
N CYS A 674 -61.10 21.71 -8.97
CA CYS A 674 -62.09 20.66 -8.74
C CYS A 674 -63.05 21.04 -7.60
N GLN A 675 -62.52 21.36 -6.42
CA GLN A 675 -63.32 21.72 -5.25
C GLN A 675 -64.24 22.92 -5.53
N ARG A 676 -63.69 24.03 -6.05
CA ARG A 676 -64.48 25.24 -6.37
C ARG A 676 -65.54 25.03 -7.46
N SER A 677 -65.39 23.99 -8.29
CA SER A 677 -66.43 23.61 -9.25
C SER A 677 -67.54 22.79 -8.56
N PHE A 678 -67.18 21.85 -7.69
CA PHE A 678 -68.12 21.01 -6.94
C PHE A 678 -68.96 21.82 -5.94
N GLU A 679 -68.39 22.82 -5.27
CA GLU A 679 -69.11 23.69 -4.31
C GLU A 679 -70.25 24.51 -4.94
N THR A 680 -70.33 24.60 -6.28
CA THR A 680 -71.47 25.22 -6.99
C THR A 680 -72.62 24.25 -7.27
N VAL A 681 -72.41 22.94 -7.04
CA VAL A 681 -73.40 21.87 -7.26
C VAL A 681 -74.19 21.62 -5.98
N ARG A 682 -75.51 21.53 -6.10
CA ARG A 682 -76.38 21.21 -4.96
C ARG A 682 -76.38 19.71 -4.66
N GLU A 683 -76.13 19.33 -3.42
CA GLU A 683 -76.17 17.92 -2.98
C GLU A 683 -77.57 17.27 -3.07
N ASP A 684 -78.65 18.05 -3.25
CA ASP A 684 -80.01 17.53 -3.43
C ASP A 684 -80.46 17.42 -4.91
N ASP A 685 -79.64 17.85 -5.87
CA ASP A 685 -79.92 17.71 -7.31
C ASP A 685 -79.03 16.64 -7.95
N ALA A 686 -79.56 15.40 -7.99
CA ALA A 686 -78.91 14.26 -8.64
C ALA A 686 -78.59 14.48 -10.14
N ILE A 687 -79.32 15.35 -10.85
CA ILE A 687 -79.04 15.63 -12.27
C ILE A 687 -77.83 16.57 -12.38
N ALA A 688 -77.71 17.56 -11.48
CA ALA A 688 -76.53 18.41 -11.40
C ALA A 688 -75.29 17.63 -10.93
N LEU A 689 -75.44 16.75 -9.94
CA LEU A 689 -74.37 15.85 -9.46
C LEU A 689 -73.91 14.86 -10.55
N PHE A 690 -74.84 14.25 -11.29
CA PHE A 690 -74.48 13.32 -12.37
C PHE A 690 -73.85 14.06 -13.57
N ARG A 691 -74.31 15.28 -13.88
CA ARG A 691 -73.62 16.13 -14.87
C ARG A 691 -72.21 16.51 -14.40
N PHE A 692 -72.00 16.71 -13.09
CA PHE A 692 -70.66 16.95 -12.54
C PHE A 692 -69.75 15.74 -12.73
N THR A 693 -70.21 14.51 -12.44
CA THR A 693 -69.39 13.29 -12.65
C THR A 693 -68.96 13.09 -14.10
N GLU A 694 -69.84 13.41 -15.06
CA GLU A 694 -69.52 13.35 -16.50
C GLU A 694 -68.61 14.51 -16.96
N THR A 695 -68.80 15.72 -16.43
CA THR A 695 -68.08 16.93 -16.90
C THR A 695 -66.69 17.07 -16.29
N TYR A 696 -66.50 16.62 -15.06
CA TYR A 696 -65.29 16.78 -14.25
C TYR A 696 -64.70 15.42 -13.84
N SER A 697 -64.66 14.47 -14.77
CA SER A 697 -64.17 13.11 -14.56
C SER A 697 -62.72 13.02 -14.04
N GLU A 698 -61.93 14.10 -14.15
CA GLU A 698 -60.60 14.22 -13.55
C GLU A 698 -60.62 14.41 -12.02
N CYS A 699 -61.70 14.95 -11.47
CA CYS A 699 -61.84 15.34 -10.06
C CYS A 699 -62.22 14.15 -9.18
N THR A 700 -61.23 13.30 -8.87
CA THR A 700 -61.46 11.95 -8.32
C THR A 700 -62.12 11.94 -6.93
N GLU A 701 -61.86 12.94 -6.07
CA GLU A 701 -62.53 13.08 -4.77
C GLU A 701 -63.97 13.58 -4.93
N GLU A 702 -64.17 14.67 -5.68
CA GLU A 702 -65.45 15.35 -5.84
C GLU A 702 -66.46 14.48 -6.59
N THR A 703 -66.03 13.79 -7.63
CA THR A 703 -66.88 12.83 -8.37
C THR A 703 -67.28 11.64 -7.50
N LEU A 704 -66.40 11.17 -6.62
CA LEU A 704 -66.73 10.11 -5.66
C LEU A 704 -67.70 10.61 -4.56
N ARG A 705 -67.60 11.88 -4.16
CA ARG A 705 -68.58 12.53 -3.27
C ARG A 705 -69.93 12.70 -3.96
N ALA A 706 -69.95 13.18 -5.21
CA ALA A 706 -71.14 13.32 -6.04
C ALA A 706 -71.88 11.98 -6.22
N GLN A 707 -71.15 10.91 -6.56
CA GLN A 707 -71.72 9.57 -6.71
C GLN A 707 -72.34 9.05 -5.40
N ARG A 708 -71.73 9.32 -4.24
CA ARG A 708 -72.29 8.96 -2.93
C ARG A 708 -73.57 9.74 -2.61
N ALA A 709 -73.68 10.99 -3.05
CA ALA A 709 -74.90 11.78 -2.89
C ALA A 709 -76.03 11.27 -3.81
N ILE A 710 -75.72 10.94 -5.07
CA ILE A 710 -76.65 10.26 -6.00
C ILE A 710 -77.13 8.92 -5.41
N ASP A 711 -76.21 8.07 -4.96
CA ASP A 711 -76.52 6.78 -4.34
C ASP A 711 -77.45 6.95 -3.11
N ARG A 712 -77.25 8.01 -2.30
CA ARG A 712 -78.14 8.35 -1.16
C ARG A 712 -79.54 8.74 -1.63
N LEU A 713 -79.66 9.77 -2.48
CA LEU A 713 -80.95 10.26 -2.99
C LEU A 713 -81.77 9.17 -3.70
N ALA A 714 -81.09 8.25 -4.38
CA ALA A 714 -81.72 7.11 -5.04
C ALA A 714 -82.23 6.08 -4.02
N LEU A 715 -81.43 5.75 -2.99
CA LEU A 715 -81.85 4.86 -1.91
C LEU A 715 -83.01 5.43 -1.10
N ASP A 716 -82.98 6.72 -0.75
CA ASP A 716 -84.05 7.38 -0.01
C ASP A 716 -85.38 7.32 -0.79
N CYS A 717 -85.34 7.47 -2.13
CA CYS A 717 -86.50 7.25 -3.00
C CYS A 717 -87.08 5.83 -2.89
N LEU A 718 -86.24 4.79 -2.80
CA LEU A 718 -86.73 3.41 -2.58
C LEU A 718 -87.28 3.18 -1.18
N TYR A 719 -86.76 3.86 -0.15
CA TYR A 719 -87.35 3.81 1.19
C TYR A 719 -88.72 4.51 1.22
N ASP A 720 -88.86 5.68 0.61
CA ASP A 720 -90.15 6.39 0.45
C ASP A 720 -91.15 5.64 -0.44
N ALA A 721 -90.65 4.84 -1.40
CA ALA A 721 -91.47 3.95 -2.19
C ALA A 721 -92.17 2.87 -1.32
N GLU A 722 -91.57 2.50 -0.20
CA GLU A 722 -91.97 1.38 0.65
C GLU A 722 -92.44 1.79 2.05
N ALA A 723 -92.35 3.07 2.42
CA ALA A 723 -92.78 3.59 3.73
C ALA A 723 -94.26 3.28 4.07
N GLU A 724 -95.09 3.03 3.06
CA GLU A 724 -96.51 2.68 3.19
C GLU A 724 -96.80 1.18 2.91
N LEU A 725 -95.77 0.36 2.68
CA LEU A 725 -95.89 -1.04 2.28
C LEU A 725 -96.59 -1.89 3.36
N ARG A 726 -97.65 -2.58 2.93
CA ARG A 726 -98.49 -3.46 3.76
C ARG A 726 -98.77 -4.75 2.98
N PRO A 727 -99.15 -5.86 3.65
CA PRO A 727 -99.55 -7.10 2.99
C PRO A 727 -100.97 -6.98 2.40
N ASP A 728 -101.16 -6.03 1.50
CA ASP A 728 -102.37 -5.85 0.70
C ASP A 728 -101.99 -5.45 -0.74
N LEU A 729 -102.83 -5.85 -1.70
CA LEU A 729 -102.54 -5.68 -3.12
C LEU A 729 -102.45 -4.21 -3.56
N SER A 730 -103.15 -3.28 -2.89
CA SER A 730 -103.13 -1.85 -3.24
C SER A 730 -101.84 -1.18 -2.78
N ALA A 731 -101.38 -1.49 -1.57
CA ALA A 731 -100.09 -1.02 -1.05
C ALA A 731 -98.92 -1.59 -1.86
N ILE A 732 -98.94 -2.88 -2.19
CA ILE A 732 -97.87 -3.52 -2.98
C ILE A 732 -97.83 -2.96 -4.41
N ASP A 733 -98.97 -2.80 -5.10
CA ASP A 733 -99.00 -2.17 -6.43
C ASP A 733 -98.55 -0.71 -6.39
N THR A 734 -98.82 0.00 -5.30
CA THR A 734 -98.37 1.38 -5.11
C THR A 734 -96.86 1.47 -4.87
N ALA A 735 -96.30 0.58 -4.05
CA ALA A 735 -94.85 0.46 -3.86
C ALA A 735 -94.15 0.08 -5.18
N LEU A 736 -94.69 -0.87 -5.95
CA LEU A 736 -94.17 -1.23 -7.28
C LEU A 736 -94.15 -0.04 -8.24
N ARG A 737 -95.19 0.80 -8.27
CA ARG A 737 -95.20 2.01 -9.11
C ARG A 737 -94.17 3.05 -8.64
N LYS A 738 -94.08 3.31 -7.33
CA LYS A 738 -93.08 4.24 -6.77
C LYS A 738 -91.64 3.76 -7.03
N ALA A 739 -91.35 2.48 -6.77
CA ALA A 739 -90.03 1.88 -6.97
C ALA A 739 -89.59 1.90 -8.45
N ARG A 740 -90.49 1.63 -9.41
CA ARG A 740 -90.21 1.78 -10.85
C ARG A 740 -89.92 3.24 -11.24
N SER A 741 -90.55 4.20 -10.58
CA SER A 741 -90.26 5.63 -10.78
C SER A 741 -88.85 5.99 -10.28
N CYS A 742 -88.42 5.44 -9.13
CA CYS A 742 -87.05 5.61 -8.64
C CYS A 742 -86.02 4.94 -9.55
N GLU A 743 -86.27 3.71 -10.02
CA GLU A 743 -85.42 2.99 -10.97
C GLU A 743 -85.25 3.80 -12.26
N SER A 744 -86.35 4.23 -12.88
CA SER A 744 -86.34 5.06 -14.08
C SER A 744 -85.68 6.43 -13.90
N ARG A 745 -85.59 6.96 -12.67
CA ARG A 745 -84.99 8.28 -12.38
C ARG A 745 -83.49 8.21 -12.11
N TYR A 746 -83.00 7.14 -11.47
CA TYR A 746 -81.63 7.05 -10.97
C TYR A 746 -80.83 5.85 -11.50
N GLY A 747 -81.47 4.87 -12.15
CA GLY A 747 -80.82 3.62 -12.60
C GLY A 747 -79.69 3.82 -13.61
N SER A 748 -79.79 4.85 -14.45
CA SER A 748 -78.71 5.27 -15.35
C SER A 748 -77.60 6.07 -14.67
N MET A 749 -77.84 6.61 -13.48
CA MET A 749 -76.89 7.42 -12.70
C MET A 749 -76.11 6.60 -11.67
N SER A 750 -76.54 5.36 -11.39
CA SER A 750 -75.83 4.42 -10.52
C SER A 750 -76.21 2.98 -10.83
N SER A 751 -75.24 2.20 -11.35
CA SER A 751 -75.42 0.77 -11.63
C SER A 751 -75.68 -0.04 -10.36
N ARG A 752 -75.01 0.31 -9.25
CA ARG A 752 -75.24 -0.27 -7.91
C ARG A 752 -76.67 -0.04 -7.43
N PHE A 753 -77.20 1.15 -7.70
CA PHE A 753 -78.60 1.45 -7.41
C PHE A 753 -79.54 0.64 -8.30
N SER A 754 -79.33 0.58 -9.62
CA SER A 754 -80.20 -0.18 -10.53
C SER A 754 -80.23 -1.67 -10.16
N GLU A 755 -79.09 -2.29 -9.80
CA GLU A 755 -79.04 -3.68 -9.31
C GLU A 755 -79.92 -3.87 -8.06
N ARG A 756 -79.79 -2.97 -7.07
CA ARG A 756 -80.57 -3.03 -5.82
C ARG A 756 -82.05 -2.71 -6.04
N ALA A 757 -82.38 -1.77 -6.93
CA ALA A 757 -83.74 -1.43 -7.33
C ALA A 757 -84.42 -2.59 -8.06
N ASN A 758 -83.74 -3.22 -9.01
CA ASN A 758 -84.24 -4.40 -9.73
C ASN A 758 -84.42 -5.60 -8.79
N THR A 759 -83.47 -5.85 -7.88
CA THR A 759 -83.62 -6.86 -6.81
C THR A 759 -84.86 -6.60 -5.96
N ARG A 760 -85.12 -5.32 -5.61
CA ARG A 760 -86.27 -4.97 -4.78
C ARG A 760 -87.59 -4.98 -5.55
N LEU A 761 -87.60 -4.61 -6.82
CA LEU A 761 -88.74 -4.76 -7.73
C LEU A 761 -89.10 -6.23 -7.93
N ALA A 762 -88.12 -7.13 -8.03
CA ALA A 762 -88.35 -8.57 -8.07
C ALA A 762 -88.96 -9.07 -6.75
N ALA A 763 -88.46 -8.61 -5.60
CA ALA A 763 -89.02 -8.95 -4.29
C ALA A 763 -90.47 -8.44 -4.12
N LEU A 764 -90.76 -7.18 -4.47
CA LEU A 764 -92.11 -6.62 -4.45
C LEU A 764 -93.07 -7.32 -5.42
N THR A 765 -92.57 -7.75 -6.59
CA THR A 765 -93.37 -8.54 -7.55
C THR A 765 -93.65 -9.93 -6.99
N SER A 766 -92.66 -10.60 -6.40
CA SER A 766 -92.87 -11.88 -5.70
C SER A 766 -93.82 -11.74 -4.50
N MET A 767 -93.80 -10.62 -3.76
CA MET A 767 -94.78 -10.32 -2.71
C MET A 767 -96.19 -10.11 -3.27
N ARG A 768 -96.33 -9.41 -4.41
CA ARG A 768 -97.60 -9.22 -5.12
C ARG A 768 -98.22 -10.54 -5.54
N ASP A 769 -97.42 -11.36 -6.22
CA ASP A 769 -97.83 -12.66 -6.74
C ASP A 769 -98.12 -13.64 -5.58
N SER A 770 -97.36 -13.53 -4.47
CA SER A 770 -97.65 -14.26 -3.23
C SER A 770 -98.94 -13.77 -2.57
N GLN A 771 -99.26 -12.48 -2.57
CA GLN A 771 -100.51 -11.97 -1.99
C GLN A 771 -101.74 -12.43 -2.78
N ILE A 772 -101.64 -12.49 -4.12
CA ILE A 772 -102.65 -13.11 -5.00
C ILE A 772 -102.89 -14.59 -4.64
N VAL A 773 -101.85 -15.30 -4.15
CA VAL A 773 -101.94 -16.69 -3.68
C VAL A 773 -102.42 -16.78 -2.21
N ILE A 774 -102.05 -15.83 -1.34
CA ILE A 774 -102.39 -15.83 0.09
C ILE A 774 -103.88 -15.55 0.32
N ASP A 775 -104.53 -14.76 -0.55
CA ASP A 775 -106.00 -14.66 -0.62
C ASP A 775 -106.69 -16.00 -0.94
N SER A 776 -105.93 -17.07 -1.26
CA SER A 776 -106.45 -18.42 -1.54
C SER A 776 -106.07 -19.52 -0.52
N ARG A 777 -105.05 -19.32 0.33
CA ARG A 777 -104.71 -20.19 1.50
C ARG A 777 -103.55 -19.64 2.37
N ASN A 778 -103.47 -20.10 3.62
CA ASN A 778 -102.67 -19.49 4.71
C ASN A 778 -101.79 -20.53 5.48
N ALA A 779 -100.82 -20.05 6.27
CA ALA A 779 -99.97 -20.72 7.31
C ALA A 779 -98.47 -21.07 7.02
N THR A 780 -97.67 -21.06 8.12
CA THR A 780 -96.18 -21.12 8.29
C THR A 780 -95.82 -21.83 9.63
N PRO A 781 -94.58 -21.84 10.24
CA PRO A 781 -93.19 -21.58 9.74
C PRO A 781 -92.14 -22.76 9.83
N PRO A 782 -91.46 -23.16 10.94
CA PRO A 782 -90.29 -22.50 11.61
C PRO A 782 -88.99 -23.34 11.90
N ILE A 783 -87.80 -22.72 11.79
CA ILE A 783 -86.58 -22.82 12.70
C ILE A 783 -85.80 -24.19 12.74
N GLY A 784 -84.49 -24.35 12.98
CA GLY A 784 -83.29 -23.54 13.37
C GLY A 784 -82.08 -24.49 13.64
N SER A 785 -80.94 -24.16 14.28
CA SER A 785 -80.21 -22.90 14.59
C SER A 785 -78.93 -23.14 15.45
N GLY A 786 -77.73 -22.68 15.04
CA GLY A 786 -76.49 -22.62 15.87
C GLY A 786 -75.47 -23.77 15.70
N THR A 787 -74.18 -23.66 16.11
CA THR A 787 -73.42 -22.58 16.81
C THR A 787 -71.97 -22.46 16.28
N GLN A 788 -71.22 -21.42 16.70
CA GLN A 788 -69.84 -21.13 16.27
C GLN A 788 -68.77 -21.57 17.30
N THR A 789 -67.55 -21.80 16.81
CA THR A 789 -66.29 -21.75 17.57
C THR A 789 -65.29 -20.83 16.85
N GLU A 790 -64.40 -20.15 17.58
CA GLU A 790 -63.44 -19.22 16.97
C GLU A 790 -62.40 -19.94 16.09
N SER A 791 -62.62 -19.94 14.78
CA SER A 791 -61.60 -20.34 13.82
C SER A 791 -60.62 -19.20 13.54
N GLY A 792 -59.36 -19.55 13.25
CA GLY A 792 -58.37 -18.59 12.78
C GLY A 792 -57.04 -19.26 12.41
N THR A 793 -56.45 -18.79 11.32
CA THR A 793 -55.08 -19.12 10.95
C THR A 793 -54.10 -18.27 11.76
N PHE A 794 -53.01 -18.89 12.16
CA PHE A 794 -51.82 -18.19 12.67
C PHE A 794 -50.62 -18.53 11.78
N VAL A 795 -49.61 -17.68 11.78
CA VAL A 795 -48.32 -17.94 11.13
C VAL A 795 -47.21 -17.95 12.18
N ALA A 796 -46.36 -18.98 12.17
CA ALA A 796 -45.15 -19.05 12.96
C ALA A 796 -43.93 -18.80 12.06
N PHE A 797 -43.13 -17.78 12.37
CA PHE A 797 -41.96 -17.38 11.57
C PHE A 797 -40.66 -17.99 12.11
N TYR A 798 -39.72 -18.31 11.21
CA TYR A 798 -38.40 -18.87 11.53
C TYR A 798 -37.32 -18.09 10.76
N ASN A 799 -36.38 -17.47 11.50
CA ASN A 799 -35.35 -16.61 10.93
C ASN A 799 -34.09 -17.41 10.54
N GLY A 800 -33.46 -17.07 9.40
CA GLY A 800 -32.21 -17.68 8.96
C GLY A 800 -32.35 -19.12 8.43
N LEU A 801 -33.57 -19.48 7.99
CA LEU A 801 -33.96 -20.85 7.64
C LEU A 801 -34.78 -20.85 6.36
N ASP A 802 -34.34 -21.63 5.36
CA ASP A 802 -35.04 -21.97 4.13
C ASP A 802 -35.80 -23.29 4.27
N PHE A 803 -36.97 -23.38 3.63
CA PHE A 803 -37.80 -24.57 3.53
C PHE A 803 -37.65 -25.15 2.12
N ASN A 804 -36.54 -25.83 1.85
CA ASN A 804 -36.12 -26.08 0.49
C ASN A 804 -37.05 -27.06 -0.27
N GLY A 805 -37.48 -26.66 -1.48
CA GLY A 805 -38.47 -27.38 -2.28
C GLY A 805 -39.92 -27.19 -1.83
N ALA A 806 -40.79 -28.12 -2.24
CA ALA A 806 -42.24 -28.11 -2.03
C ALA A 806 -43.00 -26.89 -2.61
N ASP A 807 -42.38 -26.16 -3.53
CA ASP A 807 -42.90 -24.92 -4.11
C ASP A 807 -44.12 -25.08 -5.02
N LEU A 808 -45.17 -24.31 -4.74
CA LEU A 808 -46.34 -24.13 -5.62
C LEU A 808 -45.98 -23.32 -6.87
N TYR A 809 -45.03 -22.38 -6.73
CA TYR A 809 -44.55 -21.53 -7.81
C TYR A 809 -43.02 -21.62 -7.91
N PRO A 810 -42.45 -22.41 -8.84
CA PRO A 810 -41.00 -22.66 -8.91
C PRO A 810 -40.10 -21.43 -9.15
N ARG A 811 -40.65 -20.25 -9.44
CA ARG A 811 -39.92 -18.97 -9.56
C ARG A 811 -40.19 -18.00 -8.39
N GLY A 812 -40.99 -18.43 -7.41
CA GLY A 812 -41.60 -17.57 -6.40
C GLY A 812 -42.56 -16.52 -6.98
N VAL A 813 -43.08 -15.67 -6.10
CA VAL A 813 -43.97 -14.55 -6.41
C VAL A 813 -43.50 -13.29 -5.67
N LYS A 814 -43.68 -12.09 -6.23
CA LYS A 814 -43.24 -10.85 -5.57
C LYS A 814 -44.10 -10.54 -4.34
N ALA A 815 -43.47 -10.15 -3.24
CA ALA A 815 -44.13 -9.68 -2.02
C ALA A 815 -43.33 -8.54 -1.37
N GLY A 816 -44.00 -7.45 -0.99
CA GLY A 816 -43.32 -6.28 -0.40
C GLY A 816 -42.73 -6.54 0.99
N SER A 817 -43.33 -7.48 1.74
CA SER A 817 -42.92 -7.89 3.09
C SER A 817 -43.17 -9.37 3.33
N GLU A 818 -42.62 -9.89 4.42
CA GLU A 818 -42.87 -11.23 4.90
C GLU A 818 -44.33 -11.44 5.33
N MET A 819 -45.03 -10.39 5.76
CA MET A 819 -46.46 -10.46 6.06
C MET A 819 -47.30 -10.53 4.78
N ALA A 820 -46.92 -9.79 3.72
CA ALA A 820 -47.54 -9.96 2.40
C ALA A 820 -47.29 -11.36 1.82
N CYS A 821 -46.18 -12.01 2.18
CA CYS A 821 -45.92 -13.43 1.86
C CYS A 821 -46.82 -14.37 2.67
N ALA A 822 -46.99 -14.14 3.98
CA ALA A 822 -47.87 -14.92 4.85
C ALA A 822 -49.35 -14.86 4.42
N ASN A 823 -49.89 -13.66 4.21
CA ASN A 823 -51.28 -13.45 3.74
C ASN A 823 -51.50 -14.08 2.35
N ARG A 824 -50.48 -14.09 1.49
CA ARG A 824 -50.55 -14.77 0.20
C ARG A 824 -50.53 -16.30 0.35
N CYS A 825 -49.82 -16.86 1.33
CA CYS A 825 -49.91 -18.29 1.62
C CYS A 825 -51.29 -18.68 2.18
N GLU A 826 -51.90 -17.85 3.04
CA GLU A 826 -53.25 -18.12 3.55
C GLU A 826 -54.31 -18.12 2.44
N SER A 827 -54.22 -17.19 1.50
CA SER A 827 -55.14 -17.09 0.36
C SER A 827 -54.84 -18.08 -0.78
N GLU A 828 -53.73 -18.83 -0.72
CA GLU A 828 -53.33 -19.76 -1.78
C GLU A 828 -53.73 -21.21 -1.47
N SER A 829 -54.41 -21.85 -2.43
CA SER A 829 -54.98 -23.18 -2.22
C SER A 829 -53.88 -24.24 -2.11
N GLY A 830 -53.81 -24.89 -0.95
CA GLY A 830 -52.80 -25.91 -0.66
C GLY A 830 -51.48 -25.37 -0.11
N CYS A 831 -51.30 -24.06 0.06
CA CYS A 831 -50.15 -23.53 0.78
C CYS A 831 -50.26 -23.85 2.29
N ARG A 832 -49.12 -24.23 2.89
CA ARG A 832 -48.99 -24.59 4.31
C ARG A 832 -47.74 -24.00 4.94
N ALA A 833 -46.75 -23.65 4.13
CA ALA A 833 -45.55 -22.96 4.55
C ALA A 833 -45.04 -22.04 3.45
N PHE A 834 -44.08 -21.16 3.76
CA PHE A 834 -43.41 -20.32 2.78
C PHE A 834 -41.98 -20.01 3.20
N THR A 835 -41.18 -19.53 2.23
CA THR A 835 -39.90 -18.86 2.49
C THR A 835 -39.90 -17.49 1.82
N PHE A 836 -39.69 -16.43 2.60
CA PHE A 836 -39.50 -15.09 2.08
C PHE A 836 -38.01 -14.76 2.01
N ASN A 837 -37.52 -14.41 0.81
CA ASN A 837 -36.17 -13.90 0.64
C ASN A 837 -36.16 -12.39 0.91
N VAL A 838 -35.59 -11.99 2.06
CA VAL A 838 -35.68 -10.62 2.58
C VAL A 838 -34.97 -9.59 1.69
N ARG A 839 -33.95 -10.03 0.93
CA ARG A 839 -33.14 -9.21 0.02
C ARG A 839 -33.82 -9.05 -1.34
N ALA A 840 -34.28 -10.15 -1.93
CA ALA A 840 -34.87 -10.19 -3.27
C ALA A 840 -36.36 -9.78 -3.32
N LYS A 841 -37.05 -9.70 -2.16
CA LYS A 841 -38.52 -9.46 -2.06
C LYS A 841 -39.36 -10.48 -2.82
N VAL A 842 -38.88 -11.73 -2.84
CA VAL A 842 -39.56 -12.89 -3.43
C VAL A 842 -40.06 -13.81 -2.33
N CYS A 843 -41.32 -14.22 -2.47
CA CYS A 843 -42.04 -15.15 -1.63
C CYS A 843 -42.15 -16.50 -2.34
N TYR A 844 -41.70 -17.56 -1.70
CA TYR A 844 -41.77 -18.94 -2.17
C TYR A 844 -42.86 -19.67 -1.39
N LEU A 845 -44.03 -19.85 -1.99
CA LEU A 845 -45.22 -20.48 -1.38
C LEU A 845 -45.14 -22.00 -1.53
N LYS A 846 -45.36 -22.75 -0.45
CA LYS A 846 -45.01 -24.17 -0.35
C LYS A 846 -46.11 -25.02 0.27
N THR A 847 -46.25 -26.26 -0.22
CA THR A 847 -47.24 -27.24 0.28
C THR A 847 -46.89 -27.84 1.64
N ASN A 848 -45.63 -27.72 2.07
CA ASN A 848 -45.11 -28.15 3.38
C ASN A 848 -43.72 -27.49 3.61
N THR A 849 -43.04 -27.82 4.71
CA THR A 849 -41.73 -27.24 5.09
C THR A 849 -40.53 -27.74 4.29
N GLY A 850 -40.71 -28.67 3.35
CA GLY A 850 -39.62 -29.18 2.51
C GLY A 850 -38.42 -29.73 3.29
N THR A 851 -37.21 -29.51 2.77
CA THR A 851 -35.95 -29.82 3.45
C THR A 851 -35.39 -28.58 4.15
N LEU A 852 -35.35 -28.61 5.49
CA LEU A 852 -34.91 -27.49 6.31
C LEU A 852 -33.41 -27.18 6.10
N SER A 853 -33.09 -25.98 5.61
CA SER A 853 -31.72 -25.59 5.24
C SER A 853 -31.35 -24.21 5.81
N PRO A 854 -30.22 -24.03 6.54
CA PRO A 854 -29.80 -22.71 7.02
C PRO A 854 -29.51 -21.74 5.86
N HIS A 855 -30.07 -20.53 5.88
CA HIS A 855 -29.80 -19.50 4.87
C HIS A 855 -30.02 -18.08 5.40
N GLN A 856 -29.01 -17.21 5.32
CA GLN A 856 -29.02 -15.89 5.99
C GLN A 856 -30.15 -14.96 5.53
N ASP A 857 -30.45 -14.92 4.22
CA ASP A 857 -31.49 -14.06 3.64
C ASP A 857 -32.90 -14.69 3.67
N ALA A 858 -33.05 -15.86 4.29
CA ALA A 858 -34.31 -16.59 4.33
C ALA A 858 -35.05 -16.36 5.65
N LEU A 859 -36.31 -15.96 5.54
CA LEU A 859 -37.26 -15.88 6.65
C LEU A 859 -38.48 -16.69 6.27
N SER A 860 -38.60 -17.89 6.84
CA SER A 860 -39.67 -18.84 6.51
C SER A 860 -40.81 -18.78 7.50
N GLY A 861 -41.96 -19.34 7.14
CA GLY A 861 -43.10 -19.44 8.05
C GLY A 861 -44.03 -20.61 7.76
N THR A 862 -44.67 -21.13 8.79
CA THR A 862 -45.67 -22.21 8.72
C THR A 862 -47.05 -21.73 9.16
N LEU A 863 -48.10 -22.11 8.43
CA LEU A 863 -49.48 -21.85 8.82
C LEU A 863 -49.94 -22.85 9.89
N LEU A 864 -50.56 -22.33 10.95
CA LEU A 864 -51.13 -23.08 12.06
C LEU A 864 -52.64 -22.82 12.11
N VAL A 865 -53.46 -23.81 11.76
CA VAL A 865 -54.92 -23.69 11.83
C VAL A 865 -55.37 -23.94 13.27
N ASN A 866 -56.08 -22.97 13.86
CA ASN A 866 -56.66 -23.04 15.21
C ASN A 866 -55.64 -23.39 16.34
N SER A 867 -54.34 -23.12 16.12
CA SER A 867 -53.27 -23.34 17.10
C SER A 867 -52.32 -22.14 17.16
N ARG A 868 -51.88 -21.79 18.37
CA ARG A 868 -50.84 -20.77 18.63
C ARG A 868 -49.48 -21.38 18.99
N SER A 869 -49.38 -22.71 19.09
CA SER A 869 -48.16 -23.41 19.47
C SER A 869 -47.41 -23.90 18.24
N ALA A 870 -46.19 -23.39 18.05
CA ALA A 870 -45.31 -23.75 16.94
C ALA A 870 -44.24 -24.74 17.42
N PRO A 871 -44.11 -25.94 16.83
CA PRO A 871 -43.05 -26.87 17.21
C PRO A 871 -41.67 -26.34 16.82
N PRO A 872 -40.62 -26.60 17.62
CA PRO A 872 -39.24 -26.28 17.24
C PRO A 872 -38.77 -27.20 16.10
N LEU A 873 -38.25 -26.61 15.03
CA LEU A 873 -37.81 -27.32 13.84
C LEU A 873 -36.36 -27.77 14.01
N LYS A 874 -36.07 -29.05 13.73
CA LYS A 874 -34.72 -29.62 13.84
C LYS A 874 -34.09 -29.82 12.46
N VAL A 875 -32.96 -29.16 12.21
CA VAL A 875 -32.12 -29.42 11.04
C VAL A 875 -31.22 -30.62 11.36
N SER A 876 -31.71 -31.82 11.03
CA SER A 876 -30.92 -33.05 11.02
C SER A 876 -29.96 -33.03 9.83
N GLY A 877 -28.65 -33.12 10.08
CA GLY A 877 -27.61 -32.84 9.07
C GLY A 877 -27.03 -31.43 9.18
N GLY A 878 -27.13 -30.80 10.35
CA GLY A 878 -26.44 -29.55 10.66
C GLY A 878 -24.93 -29.72 10.61
N SER A 879 -24.27 -28.74 10.00
CA SER A 879 -22.82 -28.53 10.03
C SER A 879 -22.22 -28.77 11.42
N GLY A 880 -21.26 -29.68 11.52
CA GLY A 880 -20.07 -29.38 12.32
C GLY A 880 -19.35 -28.19 11.67
N GLU A 881 -18.62 -27.43 12.48
CA GLU A 881 -17.98 -26.17 12.06
C GLU A 881 -17.24 -26.29 10.72
N ILE A 882 -17.47 -25.32 9.82
CA ILE A 882 -16.80 -25.25 8.53
C ILE A 882 -15.44 -24.59 8.73
N LEU A 883 -14.40 -25.39 8.60
CA LEU A 883 -13.02 -24.93 8.56
C LEU A 883 -12.73 -24.44 7.14
N TYR A 884 -12.90 -23.13 6.93
CA TYR A 884 -12.55 -22.47 5.67
C TYR A 884 -11.03 -22.46 5.46
N ASN A 885 -10.57 -22.66 4.23
CA ASN A 885 -9.14 -22.78 3.89
C ASN A 885 -8.43 -23.91 4.67
N HIS A 886 -9.13 -25.01 4.89
CA HIS A 886 -8.64 -26.19 5.60
C HIS A 886 -9.05 -27.47 4.87
N ASP A 887 -8.10 -28.39 4.73
CA ASP A 887 -8.26 -29.73 4.16
C ASP A 887 -8.18 -30.79 5.28
N PHE A 888 -8.85 -31.93 5.10
CA PHE A 888 -8.72 -33.11 5.95
C PHE A 888 -8.10 -34.26 5.12
N PRO A 889 -6.81 -34.22 4.77
CA PRO A 889 -6.24 -35.09 3.74
C PRO A 889 -6.50 -36.58 3.97
N GLY A 890 -6.94 -37.27 2.92
CA GLY A 890 -7.24 -38.70 2.89
C GLY A 890 -8.58 -39.10 3.54
N ASN A 891 -8.71 -40.39 3.86
CA ASN A 891 -9.90 -41.02 4.45
C ASN A 891 -11.19 -40.94 3.61
N ASP A 892 -11.08 -40.78 2.30
CA ASP A 892 -12.22 -40.70 1.39
C ASP A 892 -13.07 -41.98 1.36
N ILE A 893 -14.39 -41.85 1.18
CA ILE A 893 -15.35 -42.97 1.20
C ILE A 893 -15.36 -43.72 -0.13
N MET A 894 -15.09 -43.01 -1.24
CA MET A 894 -15.06 -43.55 -2.60
C MET A 894 -14.01 -42.81 -3.44
N SER A 895 -13.49 -43.48 -4.48
CA SER A 895 -12.50 -42.94 -5.42
C SER A 895 -13.08 -41.97 -6.47
N ALA A 896 -14.38 -41.67 -6.42
CA ALA A 896 -15.06 -40.76 -7.34
C ALA A 896 -15.47 -39.46 -6.61
N THR A 897 -14.95 -38.32 -7.09
CA THR A 897 -15.33 -37.00 -6.61
C THR A 897 -16.76 -36.64 -7.01
N ILE A 898 -17.47 -35.95 -6.12
CA ILE A 898 -18.69 -35.22 -6.51
C ILE A 898 -18.22 -33.91 -7.14
N ASN A 899 -18.23 -33.85 -8.48
CA ASN A 899 -17.78 -32.69 -9.26
C ASN A 899 -18.94 -31.69 -9.47
N ASN A 900 -18.60 -30.42 -9.72
CA ASN A 900 -19.57 -29.34 -10.00
C ASN A 900 -20.68 -29.21 -8.93
N THR A 901 -20.30 -29.28 -7.66
CA THR A 901 -21.18 -28.99 -6.51
C THR A 901 -20.75 -27.68 -5.84
N THR A 902 -21.49 -27.24 -4.83
CA THR A 902 -21.11 -26.12 -3.95
C THR A 902 -20.65 -26.65 -2.59
N LEU A 903 -20.05 -25.79 -1.75
CA LEU A 903 -19.74 -26.08 -0.35
C LEU A 903 -20.94 -26.69 0.40
N TRP A 904 -22.10 -26.05 0.30
CA TRP A 904 -23.34 -26.52 0.93
C TRP A 904 -23.88 -27.81 0.29
N GLY A 905 -23.71 -27.98 -1.03
CA GLY A 905 -24.02 -29.22 -1.72
C GLY A 905 -23.12 -30.38 -1.29
N CYS A 906 -21.84 -30.11 -1.00
CA CYS A 906 -20.88 -31.06 -0.46
C CYS A 906 -21.22 -31.46 0.98
N GLN A 907 -21.50 -30.49 1.85
CA GLN A 907 -22.01 -30.74 3.20
C GLN A 907 -23.25 -31.61 3.16
N ALA A 908 -24.25 -31.25 2.35
CA ALA A 908 -25.49 -32.00 2.24
C ALA A 908 -25.29 -33.40 1.64
N ALA A 909 -24.28 -33.62 0.79
CA ALA A 909 -23.90 -34.94 0.32
C ALA A 909 -23.27 -35.78 1.45
N CYS A 910 -22.46 -35.18 2.33
CA CYS A 910 -21.97 -35.84 3.53
C CYS A 910 -23.12 -36.19 4.49
N SER A 911 -24.00 -35.24 4.80
CA SER A 911 -25.13 -35.46 5.72
C SER A 911 -26.16 -36.48 5.22
N ARG A 912 -26.17 -36.81 3.93
CA ARG A 912 -26.98 -37.89 3.34
C ARG A 912 -26.26 -39.25 3.31
N ASN A 913 -24.95 -39.29 3.54
CA ASN A 913 -24.15 -40.52 3.50
C ASN A 913 -23.83 -40.95 4.94
N SER A 914 -24.43 -42.06 5.40
CA SER A 914 -24.25 -42.57 6.77
C SER A 914 -22.82 -43.04 7.08
N ALA A 915 -21.98 -43.23 6.07
CA ALA A 915 -20.54 -43.50 6.24
C ALA A 915 -19.68 -42.22 6.28
N CYS A 916 -20.28 -41.02 6.22
CA CYS A 916 -19.55 -39.75 6.15
C CYS A 916 -19.41 -39.06 7.52
N ALA A 917 -18.17 -39.04 8.03
CA ALA A 917 -17.79 -38.32 9.24
C ALA A 917 -17.30 -36.89 8.96
N ALA A 918 -16.77 -36.63 7.76
CA ALA A 918 -16.35 -35.30 7.33
C ALA A 918 -16.34 -35.17 5.80
N PHE A 919 -16.16 -33.96 5.30
CA PHE A 919 -15.96 -33.69 3.87
C PHE A 919 -14.92 -32.59 3.67
N SER A 920 -14.37 -32.52 2.46
CA SER A 920 -13.52 -31.42 1.99
C SER A 920 -14.00 -30.98 0.60
N TYR A 921 -14.27 -29.68 0.45
CA TYR A 921 -14.78 -29.06 -0.77
C TYR A 921 -13.74 -28.12 -1.38
N ILE A 922 -13.35 -28.34 -2.63
CA ILE A 922 -12.39 -27.53 -3.38
C ILE A 922 -13.17 -26.50 -4.19
N GLU A 923 -12.99 -25.22 -3.86
CA GLU A 923 -13.74 -24.10 -4.44
C GLU A 923 -13.40 -23.87 -5.92
N ARG A 924 -12.10 -23.95 -6.28
CA ARG A 924 -11.59 -23.68 -7.65
C ARG A 924 -12.27 -24.48 -8.76
N ASN A 925 -12.75 -25.69 -8.46
CA ASN A 925 -13.32 -26.62 -9.45
C ASN A 925 -14.62 -27.29 -8.99
N GLY A 926 -15.22 -26.83 -7.89
CA GLY A 926 -16.46 -27.36 -7.34
C GLY A 926 -16.39 -28.85 -6.94
N GLN A 927 -15.20 -29.37 -6.63
CA GLN A 927 -15.03 -30.79 -6.24
C GLN A 927 -15.32 -31.02 -4.77
N CYS A 928 -15.98 -32.12 -4.47
CA CYS A 928 -16.31 -32.54 -3.12
C CYS A 928 -15.84 -33.97 -2.85
N TRP A 929 -15.14 -34.11 -1.73
CA TRP A 929 -14.51 -35.32 -1.25
C TRP A 929 -15.11 -35.72 0.10
N LEU A 930 -15.98 -36.73 0.11
CA LEU A 930 -16.63 -37.25 1.32
C LEU A 930 -15.72 -38.25 2.04
N LYS A 931 -15.61 -38.17 3.37
CA LYS A 931 -14.61 -38.88 4.18
C LYS A 931 -15.22 -39.66 5.35
N HIS A 932 -14.72 -40.87 5.57
CA HIS A 932 -15.23 -41.80 6.60
C HIS A 932 -14.65 -41.55 8.00
N SER A 933 -13.59 -40.76 8.10
CA SER A 933 -13.00 -40.30 9.36
C SER A 933 -12.40 -38.90 9.17
N VAL A 934 -12.02 -38.25 10.28
CA VAL A 934 -11.38 -36.92 10.23
C VAL A 934 -9.87 -37.10 10.33
N GLY A 935 -9.14 -36.70 9.28
CA GLY A 935 -7.68 -36.64 9.32
C GLY A 935 -7.16 -35.55 10.27
N ALA A 936 -5.84 -35.52 10.51
CA ALA A 936 -5.20 -34.50 11.36
C ALA A 936 -5.50 -33.06 10.89
N GLY A 937 -5.68 -32.89 9.58
CA GLY A 937 -6.03 -31.62 8.96
C GLY A 937 -4.82 -30.74 8.63
N ARG A 938 -4.99 -29.84 7.67
CA ARG A 938 -3.98 -28.85 7.28
C ARG A 938 -4.66 -27.60 6.72
N ALA A 939 -4.03 -26.43 6.89
CA ALA A 939 -4.40 -25.25 6.13
C ALA A 939 -4.15 -25.51 4.62
N LEU A 940 -5.15 -25.22 3.79
CA LEU A 940 -5.06 -25.33 2.33
C LEU A 940 -6.05 -24.35 1.69
N ARG A 941 -5.54 -23.30 1.04
CA ARG A 941 -6.35 -22.21 0.50
C ARG A 941 -7.31 -22.72 -0.58
N GLY A 942 -8.56 -22.26 -0.54
CA GLY A 942 -9.62 -22.68 -1.48
C GLY A 942 -10.11 -24.12 -1.28
N VAL A 943 -9.76 -24.77 -0.16
CA VAL A 943 -10.39 -26.01 0.30
C VAL A 943 -11.12 -25.74 1.61
N HIS A 944 -12.36 -26.17 1.73
CA HIS A 944 -13.22 -25.91 2.89
C HIS A 944 -13.76 -27.22 3.41
N SER A 945 -13.46 -27.55 4.67
CA SER A 945 -13.80 -28.84 5.25
C SER A 945 -14.79 -28.72 6.40
N GLY A 946 -15.67 -29.71 6.56
CA GLY A 946 -16.67 -29.73 7.63
C GLY A 946 -16.85 -31.12 8.21
N ARG A 947 -17.23 -31.18 9.49
CA ARG A 947 -17.56 -32.42 10.22
C ARG A 947 -19.06 -32.73 10.12
N SER A 948 -19.41 -34.00 10.06
CA SER A 948 -20.78 -34.50 10.14
C SER A 948 -21.16 -34.74 11.61
N GLY A 949 -22.32 -34.25 12.07
CA GLY A 949 -22.82 -34.56 13.42
C GLY A 949 -23.65 -33.50 14.15
N GLY A 950 -23.83 -32.30 13.59
CA GLY A 950 -24.64 -31.25 14.23
C GLY A 950 -26.15 -31.45 14.09
N SER A 951 -26.92 -31.10 15.12
CA SER A 951 -28.38 -30.97 15.07
C SER A 951 -28.78 -29.58 15.56
N ARG A 952 -29.01 -28.63 14.65
CA ARG A 952 -29.41 -27.26 15.01
C ARG A 952 -30.92 -27.16 15.11
N THR A 953 -31.41 -26.69 16.26
CA THR A 953 -32.85 -26.49 16.51
C THR A 953 -33.21 -25.02 16.30
N TYR A 954 -34.28 -24.77 15.55
CA TYR A 954 -34.83 -23.46 15.25
C TYR A 954 -36.22 -23.33 15.90
N SER A 955 -36.32 -22.47 16.92
CA SER A 955 -37.60 -22.05 17.48
C SER A 955 -38.26 -20.99 16.60
N ALA A 956 -39.59 -20.88 16.66
CA ALA A 956 -40.28 -19.78 15.99
C ALA A 956 -39.91 -18.44 16.64
N SER A 957 -39.55 -17.43 15.83
CA SER A 957 -39.16 -16.09 16.28
C SER A 957 -40.36 -15.26 16.74
N ARG A 958 -41.54 -15.50 16.15
CA ARG A 958 -42.84 -14.94 16.53
C ARG A 958 -43.99 -15.78 15.96
N VAL A 959 -45.14 -15.76 16.63
CA VAL A 959 -46.40 -16.32 16.11
C VAL A 959 -47.43 -15.18 16.02
N VAL A 960 -48.08 -15.04 14.86
CA VAL A 960 -48.99 -13.91 14.55
C VAL A 960 -50.32 -14.46 14.04
N LYS A 961 -51.46 -13.88 14.43
CA LYS A 961 -52.77 -14.25 13.84
C LYS A 961 -52.90 -13.58 12.47
N LEU A 962 -53.39 -14.29 11.47
CA LEU A 962 -53.81 -13.69 10.20
C LEU A 962 -55.29 -13.25 10.26
N HIS A 963 -55.77 -12.54 9.25
CA HIS A 963 -56.95 -11.66 9.33
C HIS A 963 -58.03 -12.00 8.31
#